data_AF-A0A952I5U4-F1
#
_entry.id   AF-A0A952I5U4-F1
#
_cell.length_a   1.000
_cell.length_b   1.000
_cell.length_c   1.000
_cell.angle_alpha   90.00
_cell.angle_beta   90.00
_cell.angle_gamma   90.00
#
_symmetry.space_group_name_H-M   'P 1'
#
loop_
_entity.id
_entity.type
_entity.pdbx_description
1 polymer ?
#
loop_
_entity_poly.entity_id
_entity_poly.type
_entity_poly.pdbx_seq_one_letter_code
_entity_poly.pdbx_strand_id
1 'polypeptide(L)'
;MKMNLRNYLLVFIPVISLFFSCESPRKEADSNQPKIFELLDPQAAGVTFENRLHENDSINYFTYPYIYMGGGVAVGDINNDGLQDLYFTGNMVSNKLYLNKGDMKFEDITEKAGVESDDRWITGVTMADVNADGFLDIYVSVSGVFNTTKNQLFVNNGDMTFSERAEEFGIADDGNSTQGTFFDYDKDGDLDLYVANYPPASFKTQNVTYRFFMDEAINEKSDHLYKNNGDGTFSDVTETAGLTSYGLSLSATVGDFDQNGWPDIYVSNDFATPDYFYFNNGDGTFTDKVRPTTQHIAFYGMGVDVADYNNDGLLDLMQVDMTPEDNRRSKANMASMNPPKFWEGVNLGFHYQYMQNSLQLNNGIGTDSLPHFSDISRLAGVALTDWSWSPLFADLDNDGWKDLVVSNGTRRDINNKDYFKKIDGKTYFGKQEDNKDYLELTYKMPSETIDNYAFKNNGDLSFQTVTKDWGLSFKSYSNGSSYADLDNDGDLDIIINNIDTVIALFENKTVDMGLANYLRFELKGPNNNQFGIGASITLENNDSIQYQEHTLTRGFQSSVEPRIHFGVGQKDAVQKVTVTWPDGKKQVLENVTANQVVTVNYSEANLPETRAKELKETQLFTDITEEIKLNHRHKENDHNDFDMEVLLPHKMSQFGPTIAVADINGDQLEDFFIGGAKDTSGVFFLQNSDGSFSEMVSEMLIADKRSEDMGCEFFDADGDGDLDLYVVSGGNEYKASHPLYQDRLYLNDGKGQFEKAVDALPEMITSGSKVIPADFDKDGDLDLFVGGRQVPKSYPIPAKSYILRNDGGKFTDVTAEIAPDLVAPGMVTTALWIDYDNDDLLDLVITGEWMPITFFKNTGGKFENMTEAYGFEKSTGWWFSLAAGDFDKDGDMDLIAGNNGLNYKYQANENESFDVYAYDYDKNKKLDIVLGYYNDGVQYPVRGRQCSSEQVPAIEYKFRDYNSFADANLSEIYSTQDLEASLHYQVWNFASSYIENRGNGNFEMRKLPNDVQMSAINGMIIEDFNLDGNLDVLTAGNLFVSEVETTRNDASYGKLLLGDGKGNFKAMPYTKSGFFAPYDAKDLAMINTPNGKLILVANNDWKTQVIKLNNQPVASQVTQAF
;
A
#
# COMPACT_ATOMS: atom_id res chain seq x y z
N MET A 1 -66.72 43.23 -13.62
CA MET A 1 -67.45 44.50 -13.35
C MET A 1 -66.39 45.59 -13.29
N LYS A 2 -66.48 46.58 -14.21
CA LYS A 2 -65.76 47.88 -14.31
C LYS A 2 -64.30 47.91 -13.78
N MET A 3 -63.28 47.95 -14.67
CA MET A 3 -62.71 49.19 -15.27
C MET A 3 -62.42 50.29 -14.24
N ASN A 4 -61.31 51.02 -14.26
CA ASN A 4 -60.01 50.92 -14.92
C ASN A 4 -59.30 52.24 -14.60
N LEU A 5 -57.96 52.19 -14.56
CA LEU A 5 -57.00 53.18 -15.03
C LEU A 5 -57.06 54.62 -14.49
N ARG A 6 -55.88 55.13 -14.13
CA ARG A 6 -55.09 56.11 -14.93
C ARG A 6 -53.90 56.58 -14.08
N ASN A 7 -52.64 56.68 -14.52
CA ASN A 7 -52.05 57.12 -15.78
C ASN A 7 -50.57 56.66 -15.80
N TYR A 8 -50.06 55.97 -16.83
CA TYR A 8 -49.41 56.46 -18.08
C TYR A 8 -47.98 57.02 -17.88
N LEU A 9 -46.97 56.82 -18.74
CA LEU A 9 -46.84 56.35 -20.13
C LEU A 9 -45.31 56.16 -20.40
N LEU A 10 -44.79 55.05 -20.96
CA LEU A 10 -44.21 54.86 -22.32
C LEU A 10 -43.32 53.56 -22.23
N VAL A 11 -43.49 52.43 -22.93
CA VAL A 11 -43.42 52.07 -24.39
C VAL A 11 -41.98 52.29 -24.94
N PHE A 12 -41.19 51.36 -25.53
CA PHE A 12 -41.28 49.96 -26.02
C PHE A 12 -39.84 49.43 -26.35
N ILE A 13 -39.47 48.19 -25.93
CA ILE A 13 -38.82 47.03 -26.67
C ILE A 13 -37.41 47.17 -27.36
N PRO A 14 -36.55 46.12 -27.63
CA PRO A 14 -36.44 44.68 -27.20
C PRO A 14 -35.01 44.14 -26.79
N VAL A 15 -34.97 42.95 -26.15
CA VAL A 15 -34.13 41.73 -26.40
C VAL A 15 -32.57 41.73 -26.33
N ILE A 16 -32.07 40.64 -25.68
CA ILE A 16 -30.76 39.93 -25.80
C ILE A 16 -29.67 40.15 -24.72
N SER A 17 -29.39 39.03 -24.03
CA SER A 17 -28.16 38.53 -23.39
C SER A 17 -27.53 39.25 -22.19
N LEU A 18 -27.47 38.55 -21.05
CA LEU A 18 -26.26 37.88 -20.55
C LEU A 18 -26.54 37.31 -19.15
N PHE A 19 -26.54 35.98 -19.05
CA PHE A 19 -26.28 35.28 -17.79
C PHE A 19 -24.82 35.57 -17.41
N PHE A 20 -24.63 36.39 -16.38
CA PHE A 20 -23.39 36.39 -15.60
C PHE A 20 -23.79 35.94 -14.20
N SER A 21 -23.66 34.63 -13.96
CA SER A 21 -23.53 34.10 -12.62
C SER A 21 -22.12 34.49 -12.16
N CYS A 22 -22.03 35.37 -11.17
CA CYS A 22 -20.77 35.61 -10.48
C CYS A 22 -20.45 34.38 -9.62
N GLU A 23 -19.52 33.56 -10.09
CA GLU A 23 -18.72 32.70 -9.21
C GLU A 23 -18.05 33.59 -8.17
N SER A 24 -18.43 33.36 -6.92
CA SER A 24 -17.64 33.83 -5.79
C SER A 24 -16.48 32.85 -5.61
N PRO A 25 -15.25 33.30 -5.34
CA PRO A 25 -14.17 32.41 -4.96
C PRO A 25 -14.64 31.60 -3.75
N ARG A 26 -14.39 30.28 -3.75
CA ARG A 26 -14.50 29.45 -2.54
C ARG A 26 -13.78 30.20 -1.42
N LYS A 27 -14.55 30.75 -0.47
CA LYS A 27 -14.02 30.93 0.87
C LYS A 27 -13.82 29.53 1.39
N GLU A 28 -12.59 29.18 1.72
CA GLU A 28 -12.31 28.14 2.70
C GLU A 28 -13.33 28.32 3.84
N ALA A 29 -14.10 27.28 4.11
CA ALA A 29 -14.85 27.25 5.35
C ALA A 29 -13.80 27.25 6.45
N ASP A 30 -13.58 28.40 7.11
CA ASP A 30 -13.11 28.38 8.50
C ASP A 30 -14.07 27.45 9.23
N SER A 31 -13.66 26.20 9.45
CA SER A 31 -14.37 25.29 10.31
C SER A 31 -14.35 25.98 11.67
N ASN A 32 -15.51 26.48 12.08
CA ASN A 32 -15.69 27.15 13.37
C ASN A 32 -15.62 26.13 14.54
N GLN A 33 -14.93 25.01 14.33
CA GLN A 33 -14.71 23.97 15.31
C GLN A 33 -13.47 24.31 16.14
N PRO A 34 -13.53 24.10 17.46
CA PRO A 34 -12.37 24.32 18.32
C PRO A 34 -11.25 23.34 17.94
N LYS A 35 -10.03 23.85 17.87
CA LYS A 35 -8.82 23.06 17.64
C LYS A 35 -8.46 22.30 18.92
N ILE A 36 -7.99 21.07 18.78
CA ILE A 36 -7.60 20.23 19.92
C ILE A 36 -6.12 20.42 20.33
N PHE A 37 -5.28 21.02 19.47
CA PHE A 37 -3.91 21.39 19.82
C PHE A 37 -3.67 22.90 19.85
N GLU A 38 -2.83 23.31 20.79
CA GLU A 38 -2.27 24.66 20.89
C GLU A 38 -0.74 24.62 20.84
N LEU A 39 -0.13 25.37 19.91
CA LEU A 39 1.32 25.58 19.90
C LEU A 39 1.73 26.49 21.05
N LEU A 40 2.57 25.99 21.95
CA LEU A 40 3.04 26.74 23.10
C LEU A 40 4.13 27.76 22.72
N ASP A 41 4.10 28.91 23.41
CA ASP A 41 5.21 29.87 23.38
C ASP A 41 6.44 29.27 24.09
N PRO A 42 7.56 29.04 23.39
CA PRO A 42 8.73 28.35 23.96
C PRO A 42 9.30 29.04 25.20
N GLN A 43 9.27 30.37 25.25
CA GLN A 43 9.76 31.15 26.39
C GLN A 43 8.83 31.06 27.59
N ALA A 44 7.51 31.05 27.37
CA ALA A 44 6.52 30.84 28.41
C ALA A 44 6.58 29.42 28.97
N ALA A 45 6.82 28.41 28.12
CA ALA A 45 6.99 27.02 28.54
C ALA A 45 8.35 26.77 29.23
N GLY A 46 9.39 27.55 28.90
CA GLY A 46 10.74 27.36 29.42
C GLY A 46 11.60 26.38 28.62
N VAL A 47 11.15 25.98 27.43
CA VAL A 47 11.86 25.07 26.51
C VAL A 47 12.31 25.87 25.28
N THR A 48 13.55 26.34 25.26
CA THR A 48 14.05 27.23 24.19
C THR A 48 15.17 26.62 23.35
N PHE A 49 15.21 25.28 23.25
CA PHE A 49 16.20 24.57 22.45
C PHE A 49 16.04 24.88 20.96
N GLU A 50 17.16 24.97 20.24
CA GLU A 50 17.24 25.17 18.79
C GLU A 50 18.45 24.40 18.28
N ASN A 51 18.24 23.42 17.39
CA ASN A 51 19.35 22.73 16.73
C ASN A 51 19.89 23.59 15.58
N ARG A 52 20.76 24.54 15.94
CA ARG A 52 21.32 25.52 15.00
C ARG A 52 22.50 24.94 14.23
N LEU A 53 22.42 24.95 12.90
CA LEU A 53 23.49 24.44 12.03
C LEU A 53 24.34 25.57 11.45
N HIS A 54 25.67 25.41 11.49
CA HIS A 54 26.65 26.38 10.98
C HIS A 54 27.42 25.84 9.77
N GLU A 55 26.97 26.24 8.56
CA GLU A 55 27.67 25.98 7.30
C GLU A 55 28.96 26.82 7.20
N ASN A 56 30.07 26.18 6.82
CA ASN A 56 31.37 26.84 6.63
C ASN A 56 32.23 26.11 5.57
N ASP A 57 33.43 26.62 5.31
CA ASP A 57 34.34 26.10 4.27
C ASP A 57 34.71 24.61 4.46
N SER A 58 34.70 24.13 5.71
CA SER A 58 35.03 22.74 6.05
C SER A 58 33.80 21.85 6.17
N ILE A 59 32.68 22.38 6.70
CA ILE A 59 31.45 21.63 6.93
C ILE A 59 30.29 22.32 6.18
N ASN A 60 29.93 21.74 5.04
CA ASN A 60 28.79 22.14 4.21
C ASN A 60 28.29 20.90 3.45
N TYR A 61 27.17 21.01 2.74
CA TYR A 61 26.56 19.86 2.06
C TYR A 61 27.52 19.11 1.11
N PHE A 62 28.41 19.82 0.41
CA PHE A 62 29.35 19.18 -0.53
C PHE A 62 30.55 18.52 0.15
N THR A 63 30.84 18.83 1.42
CA THR A 63 31.90 18.19 2.20
C THR A 63 31.36 17.15 3.18
N TYR A 64 30.14 17.34 3.68
CA TYR A 64 29.42 16.42 4.55
C TYR A 64 27.93 16.43 4.18
N PRO A 65 27.46 15.47 3.36
CA PRO A 65 26.09 15.47 2.85
C PRO A 65 25.00 15.23 3.88
N TYR A 66 25.36 14.65 5.02
CA TYR A 66 24.45 14.24 6.08
C TYR A 66 24.18 15.37 7.09
N ILE A 67 24.69 16.57 6.83
CA ILE A 67 24.57 17.75 7.69
C ILE A 67 23.12 18.13 8.06
N TYR A 68 22.12 17.68 7.28
CA TYR A 68 20.70 18.03 7.47
C TYR A 68 19.82 16.90 8.04
N MET A 69 20.41 15.84 8.58
CA MET A 69 19.65 14.73 9.19
C MET A 69 19.08 15.08 10.58
N GLY A 70 19.49 16.20 11.18
CA GLY A 70 18.91 16.71 12.43
C GLY A 70 19.23 15.88 13.67
N GLY A 71 18.47 16.14 14.73
CA GLY A 71 18.57 15.50 16.03
C GLY A 71 17.23 15.01 16.55
N GLY A 72 17.28 14.17 17.57
CA GLY A 72 16.17 13.50 18.24
C GLY A 72 15.62 14.22 19.47
N VAL A 73 14.59 13.61 20.05
CA VAL A 73 14.04 13.96 21.36
C VAL A 73 13.65 12.69 22.12
N ALA A 74 13.97 12.64 23.42
CA ALA A 74 13.51 11.57 24.32
C ALA A 74 12.68 12.16 25.46
N VAL A 75 11.67 11.41 25.88
CA VAL A 75 10.74 11.79 26.95
C VAL A 75 10.74 10.73 28.04
N GLY A 76 10.79 11.15 29.31
CA GLY A 76 10.74 10.23 30.44
C GLY A 76 10.86 10.94 31.79
N ASP A 77 10.31 10.34 32.84
CA ASP A 77 10.39 10.83 34.22
C ASP A 77 11.75 10.45 34.84
N ILE A 78 12.70 11.39 34.86
CA ILE A 78 14.08 11.10 35.28
C ILE A 78 14.26 11.10 36.80
N ASN A 79 13.27 11.60 37.55
CA ASN A 79 13.36 11.82 38.98
C ASN A 79 12.28 11.09 39.79
N ASN A 80 11.41 10.34 39.10
CA ASN A 80 10.29 9.58 39.62
C ASN A 80 9.26 10.46 40.37
N ASP A 81 9.00 11.69 39.91
CA ASP A 81 8.00 12.60 40.47
C ASP A 81 6.63 12.54 39.78
N GLY A 82 6.52 11.75 38.71
CA GLY A 82 5.32 11.52 37.93
C GLY A 82 5.16 12.44 36.72
N LEU A 83 6.03 13.44 36.54
CA LEU A 83 6.05 14.36 35.39
C LEU A 83 7.08 13.91 34.36
N GLN A 84 6.74 13.99 33.08
CA GLN A 84 7.65 13.59 32.01
C GLN A 84 8.61 14.74 31.65
N ASP A 85 9.91 14.46 31.66
CA ASP A 85 10.98 15.40 31.31
C ASP A 85 11.41 15.25 29.85
N LEU A 86 12.09 16.27 29.30
CA LEU A 86 12.47 16.31 27.89
C LEU A 86 14.00 16.37 27.73
N TYR A 87 14.56 15.52 26.88
CA TYR A 87 15.96 15.60 26.44
C TYR A 87 16.06 15.78 24.93
N PHE A 88 16.77 16.81 24.49
CA PHE A 88 17.00 17.11 23.08
C PHE A 88 18.47 16.96 22.70
N THR A 89 18.71 16.39 21.52
CA THR A 89 20.04 16.34 20.93
C THR A 89 20.25 17.43 19.88
N GLY A 90 21.49 17.91 19.79
CA GLY A 90 21.91 18.92 18.82
C GLY A 90 23.17 18.50 18.07
N ASN A 91 23.21 18.74 16.75
CA ASN A 91 24.33 18.29 15.92
C ASN A 91 25.59 19.17 16.08
N MET A 92 25.39 20.48 16.28
CA MET A 92 26.44 21.49 16.41
C MET A 92 26.25 22.40 17.64
N VAL A 93 25.34 22.03 18.54
CA VAL A 93 24.99 22.76 19.76
C VAL A 93 24.95 21.77 20.93
N SER A 94 25.07 22.28 22.15
CA SER A 94 24.98 21.43 23.34
C SER A 94 23.58 20.83 23.49
N ASN A 95 23.48 19.54 23.79
CA ASN A 95 22.24 18.87 24.16
C ASN A 95 21.56 19.55 25.36
N LYS A 96 20.25 19.35 25.53
CA LYS A 96 19.49 19.99 26.61
C LYS A 96 18.56 19.04 27.33
N LEU A 97 18.60 19.07 28.66
CA LEU A 97 17.68 18.38 29.56
C LEU A 97 16.78 19.39 30.27
N TYR A 98 15.48 19.24 30.11
CA TYR A 98 14.45 20.08 30.69
C TYR A 98 13.63 19.31 31.71
N LEU A 99 13.70 19.75 32.96
CA LEU A 99 12.90 19.23 34.06
C LEU A 99 11.48 19.81 34.01
N ASN A 100 10.47 18.95 33.96
CA ASN A 100 9.08 19.34 34.02
C ASN A 100 8.72 19.82 35.44
N LYS A 101 8.03 20.96 35.52
CA LYS A 101 7.59 21.62 36.76
C LYS A 101 6.07 21.54 36.95
N GLY A 102 5.35 20.89 36.04
CA GLY A 102 3.90 20.89 35.92
C GLY A 102 3.36 22.10 35.16
N ASP A 103 2.09 22.06 34.79
CA ASP A 103 1.37 23.14 34.07
C ASP A 103 2.09 23.60 32.77
N MET A 104 2.66 22.65 32.02
CA MET A 104 3.46 22.90 30.81
C MET A 104 4.61 23.92 31.04
N LYS A 105 5.29 23.81 32.20
CA LYS A 105 6.48 24.60 32.55
C LYS A 105 7.69 23.72 32.75
N PHE A 106 8.83 24.16 32.22
CA PHE A 106 10.07 23.40 32.21
C PHE A 106 11.26 24.25 32.68
N GLU A 107 12.23 23.59 33.32
CA GLU A 107 13.48 24.18 33.79
C GLU A 107 14.68 23.50 33.10
N ASP A 108 15.51 24.26 32.38
CA ASP A 108 16.79 23.74 31.86
C ASP A 108 17.73 23.40 33.03
N ILE A 109 17.98 22.11 33.23
CA ILE A 109 18.88 21.59 34.27
C ILE A 109 20.17 21.01 33.70
N THR A 110 20.46 21.22 32.41
CA THR A 110 21.53 20.52 31.67
C THR A 110 22.90 20.58 32.36
N GLU A 111 23.38 21.78 32.71
CA GLU A 111 24.67 21.98 33.37
C GLU A 111 24.69 21.35 34.77
N LYS A 112 23.58 21.47 35.52
CA LYS A 112 23.45 20.89 36.86
C LYS A 112 23.44 19.36 36.80
N ALA A 113 22.80 18.80 35.78
CA ALA A 113 22.67 17.37 35.57
C ALA A 113 23.94 16.75 34.99
N GLY A 114 24.79 17.52 34.30
CA GLY A 114 26.05 17.02 33.73
C GLY A 114 25.88 16.26 32.42
N VAL A 115 24.86 16.60 31.64
CA VAL A 115 24.44 15.89 30.41
C VAL A 115 24.62 16.74 29.14
N GLU A 116 25.48 17.76 29.21
CA GLU A 116 25.89 18.57 28.06
C GLU A 116 26.64 17.68 27.05
N SER A 117 26.41 17.90 25.75
CA SER A 117 27.25 17.27 24.72
C SER A 117 28.60 17.98 24.58
N ASP A 118 29.59 17.26 24.07
CA ASP A 118 30.91 17.78 23.73
C ASP A 118 30.98 18.23 22.25
N ASP A 119 32.14 18.11 21.59
CA ASP A 119 32.34 18.52 20.20
C ASP A 119 31.94 17.45 19.17
N ARG A 120 31.33 16.33 19.60
CA ARG A 120 30.82 15.27 18.73
C ARG A 120 29.56 15.67 17.98
N TRP A 121 29.29 14.96 16.87
CA TRP A 121 28.06 15.09 16.11
C TRP A 121 26.98 14.17 16.69
N ILE A 122 26.12 14.73 17.53
CA ILE A 122 25.06 13.96 18.20
C ILE A 122 23.87 13.77 17.26
N THR A 123 23.30 12.56 17.24
CA THR A 123 22.14 12.16 16.43
C THR A 123 20.95 11.79 17.32
N GLY A 124 20.66 10.51 17.49
CA GLY A 124 19.51 10.00 18.24
C GLY A 124 19.70 9.91 19.75
N VAL A 125 18.59 9.74 20.45
CA VAL A 125 18.53 9.56 21.90
C VAL A 125 17.44 8.57 22.29
N THR A 126 17.73 7.77 23.32
CA THR A 126 16.77 6.88 23.98
C THR A 126 16.93 6.97 25.49
N MET A 127 15.80 7.06 26.21
CA MET A 127 15.77 6.88 27.65
C MET A 127 15.36 5.45 28.02
N ALA A 128 16.15 4.79 28.86
CA ALA A 128 15.87 3.44 29.37
C ALA A 128 16.59 3.23 30.72
N ASP A 129 16.08 2.36 31.57
CA ASP A 129 16.76 1.94 32.81
C ASP A 129 17.77 0.84 32.48
N VAL A 130 19.00 1.23 32.12
CA VAL A 130 20.01 0.33 31.54
C VAL A 130 20.65 -0.55 32.61
N ASN A 131 20.74 -0.04 33.84
CA ASN A 131 21.37 -0.72 34.96
C ASN A 131 20.35 -1.38 35.94
N ALA A 132 19.05 -1.27 35.63
CA ALA A 132 17.93 -1.79 36.39
C ALA A 132 17.82 -1.26 37.83
N ASP A 133 18.19 0.00 38.07
CA ASP A 133 18.13 0.63 39.39
C ASP A 133 16.84 1.41 39.66
N GLY A 134 15.95 1.49 38.67
CA GLY A 134 14.65 2.17 38.75
C GLY A 134 14.70 3.65 38.35
N PHE A 135 15.81 4.14 37.82
CA PHE A 135 15.92 5.46 37.23
C PHE A 135 16.23 5.36 35.73
N LEU A 136 15.63 6.24 34.93
CA LEU A 136 15.94 6.30 33.51
C LEU A 136 17.34 6.89 33.27
N ASP A 137 18.14 6.18 32.50
CA ASP A 137 19.41 6.61 31.92
C ASP A 137 19.18 7.21 30.51
N ILE A 138 20.17 7.92 29.99
CA ILE A 138 20.10 8.55 28.67
C ILE A 138 21.20 7.99 27.76
N TYR A 139 20.83 7.20 26.76
CA TYR A 139 21.74 6.73 25.71
C TYR A 139 21.70 7.66 24.51
N VAL A 140 22.87 8.11 24.06
CA VAL A 140 23.03 9.14 23.04
C VAL A 140 23.88 8.61 21.90
N SER A 141 23.30 8.59 20.70
CA SER A 141 23.95 8.16 19.46
C SER A 141 24.82 9.27 18.87
N VAL A 142 25.93 8.87 18.26
CA VAL A 142 26.95 9.75 17.70
C VAL A 142 27.33 9.31 16.29
N SER A 143 27.50 10.28 15.38
CA SER A 143 27.91 10.03 13.99
C SER A 143 29.17 10.81 13.59
N GLY A 144 29.70 10.52 12.40
CA GLY A 144 31.05 10.89 12.00
C GLY A 144 31.19 12.21 11.24
N VAL A 145 31.52 13.28 11.95
CA VAL A 145 32.15 14.52 11.40
C VAL A 145 33.48 14.86 12.10
N PHE A 146 33.64 14.45 13.36
CA PHE A 146 34.73 14.86 14.25
C PHE A 146 35.57 13.66 14.75
N ASN A 147 36.43 13.87 15.76
CA ASN A 147 37.52 12.95 16.11
C ASN A 147 37.08 11.56 16.61
N THR A 148 35.84 11.41 17.10
CA THR A 148 35.31 10.14 17.62
C THR A 148 33.82 10.04 17.35
N THR A 149 33.37 8.82 17.07
CA THR A 149 31.97 8.43 16.86
C THR A 149 31.41 7.63 18.03
N LYS A 150 32.14 7.57 19.15
CA LYS A 150 31.71 6.77 20.31
C LYS A 150 30.40 7.30 20.89
N ASN A 151 29.41 6.43 21.03
CA ASN A 151 28.15 6.74 21.73
C ASN A 151 28.38 7.03 23.22
N GLN A 152 27.39 7.67 23.86
CA GLN A 152 27.42 8.01 25.29
C GLN A 152 26.26 7.35 26.04
N LEU A 153 26.49 7.03 27.31
CA LEU A 153 25.48 6.56 28.24
C LEU A 153 25.59 7.42 29.50
N PHE A 154 24.63 8.30 29.71
CA PHE A 154 24.51 9.08 30.94
C PHE A 154 23.69 8.29 31.95
N VAL A 155 24.37 7.66 32.91
CA VAL A 155 23.75 6.88 33.99
C VAL A 155 23.24 7.83 35.07
N ASN A 156 21.98 7.69 35.45
CA ASN A 156 21.31 8.51 36.46
C ASN A 156 21.83 8.16 37.86
N ASN A 157 22.30 9.16 38.62
CA ASN A 157 22.83 8.93 39.96
C ASN A 157 21.73 8.95 41.05
N GLY A 158 20.46 9.19 40.68
CA GLY A 158 19.32 9.28 41.61
C GLY A 158 19.23 10.61 42.38
N ASP A 159 20.05 11.59 42.03
CA ASP A 159 20.12 12.90 42.69
C ASP A 159 20.03 14.09 41.73
N MET A 160 19.39 13.88 40.56
CA MET A 160 19.30 14.82 39.43
C MET A 160 20.63 15.08 38.71
N THR A 161 21.63 14.24 38.92
CA THR A 161 22.90 14.28 38.18
C THR A 161 23.14 12.96 37.45
N PHE A 162 23.95 13.01 36.41
CA PHE A 162 24.29 11.86 35.59
C PHE A 162 25.80 11.68 35.47
N SER A 163 26.22 10.44 35.18
CA SER A 163 27.60 10.08 34.91
C SER A 163 27.71 9.44 33.53
N GLU A 164 28.57 9.95 32.65
CA GLU A 164 28.87 9.28 31.38
C GLU A 164 29.67 7.99 31.62
N ARG A 165 29.17 6.84 31.14
CA ARG A 165 29.72 5.50 31.41
C ARG A 165 29.63 4.51 30.24
N ALA A 166 29.47 4.95 29.00
CA ALA A 166 29.31 4.02 27.88
C ALA A 166 30.49 3.04 27.72
N GLU A 167 31.73 3.51 27.93
CA GLU A 167 32.92 2.64 27.88
C GLU A 167 32.96 1.62 29.04
N GLU A 168 32.49 2.00 30.23
CA GLU A 168 32.42 1.12 31.40
C GLU A 168 31.43 -0.02 31.17
N PHE A 169 30.29 0.31 30.54
CA PHE A 169 29.24 -0.64 30.20
C PHE A 169 29.55 -1.45 28.93
N GLY A 170 30.51 -1.02 28.10
CA GLY A 170 30.86 -1.71 26.86
C GLY A 170 29.98 -1.38 25.64
N ILE A 171 29.16 -0.33 25.73
CA ILE A 171 28.22 0.12 24.68
C ILE A 171 28.58 1.48 24.10
N ALA A 172 29.84 1.91 24.25
CA ALA A 172 30.43 3.04 23.53
C ALA A 172 30.71 2.65 22.07
N ASP A 173 29.65 2.27 21.36
CA ASP A 173 29.63 1.92 19.94
C ASP A 173 30.35 2.99 19.12
N ASP A 174 31.30 2.60 18.27
CA ASP A 174 32.12 3.49 17.45
C ASP A 174 31.70 3.52 15.96
N GLY A 175 30.56 2.93 15.64
CA GLY A 175 29.85 3.08 14.38
C GLY A 175 29.33 4.49 14.13
N ASN A 176 28.71 4.74 12.97
CA ASN A 176 28.10 6.03 12.68
C ASN A 176 26.62 5.98 13.10
N SER A 177 26.38 5.98 14.41
CA SER A 177 25.08 5.64 14.96
C SER A 177 24.00 6.69 14.66
N THR A 178 22.80 6.20 14.36
CA THR A 178 21.60 7.01 14.15
C THR A 178 20.67 6.92 15.35
N GLN A 179 20.42 5.72 15.87
CA GLN A 179 19.53 5.47 17.01
C GLN A 179 19.92 4.19 17.76
N GLY A 180 19.69 4.14 19.07
CA GLY A 180 19.77 2.92 19.89
C GLY A 180 18.39 2.49 20.41
N THR A 181 18.10 1.19 20.39
CA THR A 181 16.82 0.60 20.81
C THR A 181 17.07 -0.45 21.89
N PHE A 182 16.45 -0.28 23.06
CA PHE A 182 16.56 -1.22 24.19
C PHE A 182 15.37 -2.19 24.23
N PHE A 183 15.65 -3.48 24.36
CA PHE A 183 14.65 -4.57 24.43
C PHE A 183 15.32 -5.86 24.94
N ASP A 184 14.53 -6.81 25.44
CA ASP A 184 15.01 -8.12 25.94
C ASP A 184 14.90 -9.17 24.82
N TYR A 185 15.97 -9.38 24.05
CA TYR A 185 15.89 -10.21 22.83
C TYR A 185 15.96 -11.71 23.12
N ASP A 186 16.58 -12.12 24.23
CA ASP A 186 16.77 -13.52 24.59
C ASP A 186 15.92 -13.99 25.78
N LYS A 187 15.06 -13.11 26.30
CA LYS A 187 14.10 -13.33 27.38
C LYS A 187 14.74 -13.71 28.71
N ASP A 188 15.94 -13.21 28.98
CA ASP A 188 16.58 -13.34 30.29
C ASP A 188 16.14 -12.25 31.29
N GLY A 189 15.40 -11.26 30.80
CA GLY A 189 14.78 -10.18 31.56
C GLY A 189 15.64 -8.92 31.67
N ASP A 190 16.89 -8.95 31.18
CA ASP A 190 17.75 -7.78 31.09
C ASP A 190 17.48 -7.04 29.76
N LEU A 191 17.57 -5.70 29.74
CA LEU A 191 17.43 -4.97 28.47
C LEU A 191 18.76 -4.98 27.70
N ASP A 192 18.73 -5.60 26.53
CA ASP A 192 19.78 -5.57 25.51
C ASP A 192 19.66 -4.32 24.64
N LEU A 193 20.67 -4.06 23.79
CA LEU A 193 20.74 -2.86 22.97
C LEU A 193 21.03 -3.20 21.51
N TYR A 194 20.15 -2.77 20.61
CA TYR A 194 20.44 -2.70 19.17
C TYR A 194 20.78 -1.27 18.76
N VAL A 195 21.90 -1.08 18.05
CA VAL A 195 22.37 0.22 17.56
C VAL A 195 22.32 0.24 16.03
N ALA A 196 21.45 1.09 15.49
CA ALA A 196 21.38 1.37 14.06
C ALA A 196 22.51 2.31 13.66
N ASN A 197 23.26 1.93 12.62
CA ASN A 197 24.45 2.59 12.12
C ASN A 197 24.30 2.94 10.64
N TYR A 198 24.73 4.15 10.29
CA TYR A 198 24.72 4.67 8.92
C TYR A 198 26.17 4.79 8.39
N PRO A 199 26.79 3.71 7.87
CA PRO A 199 28.15 3.74 7.36
C PRO A 199 28.24 4.65 6.12
N PRO A 200 29.05 5.73 6.12
CA PRO A 200 29.07 6.69 5.02
C PRO A 200 29.38 6.03 3.66
N ALA A 201 28.45 6.17 2.72
CA ALA A 201 28.59 5.74 1.34
C ALA A 201 28.62 6.95 0.38
N SER A 202 29.09 6.75 -0.86
CA SER A 202 28.95 7.76 -1.91
C SER A 202 27.57 7.66 -2.54
N PHE A 203 26.89 8.79 -2.81
CA PHE A 203 25.63 8.78 -3.58
C PHE A 203 25.76 8.27 -5.02
N LYS A 204 26.99 8.04 -5.50
CA LYS A 204 27.28 7.44 -6.82
C LYS A 204 27.50 5.93 -6.75
N THR A 205 27.34 5.32 -5.58
CA THR A 205 27.53 3.88 -5.40
C THR A 205 26.54 3.13 -6.28
N GLN A 206 27.06 2.15 -7.01
CA GLN A 206 26.28 1.32 -7.92
C GLN A 206 25.69 0.13 -7.16
N ASN A 207 24.59 -0.43 -7.67
CA ASN A 207 23.91 -1.55 -7.01
C ASN A 207 24.86 -2.76 -6.83
N VAL A 208 25.70 -3.05 -7.82
CA VAL A 208 26.73 -4.11 -7.70
C VAL A 208 27.73 -3.87 -6.57
N THR A 209 28.02 -2.61 -6.23
CA THR A 209 28.92 -2.26 -5.12
C THR A 209 28.21 -2.39 -3.77
N TYR A 210 26.94 -1.97 -3.68
CA TYR A 210 26.11 -2.24 -2.51
C TYR A 210 25.99 -3.75 -2.26
N ARG A 211 25.75 -4.53 -3.31
CA ARG A 211 25.66 -6.00 -3.20
C ARG A 211 26.96 -6.58 -2.64
N PHE A 212 28.10 -6.11 -3.11
CA PHE A 212 29.40 -6.51 -2.58
C PHE A 212 29.55 -6.15 -1.09
N PHE A 213 29.12 -4.96 -0.66
CA PHE A 213 29.16 -4.60 0.77
C PHE A 213 28.23 -5.46 1.63
N MET A 214 27.07 -5.87 1.11
CA MET A 214 26.16 -6.78 1.80
C MET A 214 26.72 -8.21 1.89
N ASP A 215 27.34 -8.71 0.82
CA ASP A 215 27.95 -10.05 0.78
C ASP A 215 29.20 -10.15 1.66
N GLU A 216 29.96 -9.06 1.74
CA GLU A 216 31.20 -8.95 2.53
C GLU A 216 31.01 -7.98 3.70
N ALA A 217 29.83 -8.04 4.35
CA ALA A 217 29.52 -7.20 5.49
C ALA A 217 30.57 -7.42 6.60
N ILE A 218 31.01 -6.33 7.20
CA ILE A 218 31.96 -6.31 8.31
C ILE A 218 31.32 -5.59 9.48
N ASN A 219 31.64 -6.03 10.70
CA ASN A 219 31.02 -5.49 11.93
C ASN A 219 31.17 -3.97 12.01
N GLU A 220 32.33 -3.41 11.67
CA GLU A 220 32.57 -1.96 11.76
C GLU A 220 31.68 -1.10 10.84
N LYS A 221 30.94 -1.72 9.93
CA LYS A 221 29.99 -1.08 9.01
C LYS A 221 28.61 -1.71 9.08
N SER A 222 28.31 -2.46 10.13
CA SER A 222 26.99 -3.02 10.40
C SER A 222 26.30 -2.24 11.51
N ASP A 223 25.01 -2.52 11.64
CA ASP A 223 24.33 -2.32 12.91
C ASP A 223 24.92 -3.27 13.96
N HIS A 224 24.76 -2.96 15.24
CA HIS A 224 25.30 -3.78 16.32
C HIS A 224 24.21 -4.22 17.31
N LEU A 225 24.28 -5.48 17.75
CA LEU A 225 23.51 -5.99 18.87
C LEU A 225 24.43 -6.26 20.06
N TYR A 226 24.11 -5.65 21.19
CA TYR A 226 24.82 -5.80 22.46
C TYR A 226 23.93 -6.53 23.47
N LYS A 227 24.39 -7.70 23.91
CA LYS A 227 23.75 -8.46 24.98
C LYS A 227 24.12 -7.87 26.34
N ASN A 228 23.13 -7.63 27.20
CA ASN A 228 23.35 -7.30 28.61
C ASN A 228 23.80 -8.55 29.37
N ASN A 229 24.91 -8.46 30.11
CA ASN A 229 25.46 -9.61 30.83
C ASN A 229 24.86 -9.80 32.24
N GLY A 230 23.94 -8.91 32.67
CA GLY A 230 23.33 -8.93 34.00
C GLY A 230 24.26 -8.49 35.14
N ASP A 231 25.45 -7.96 34.81
CA ASP A 231 26.46 -7.49 35.76
C ASP A 231 26.84 -6.01 35.58
N GLY A 232 26.05 -5.28 34.78
CA GLY A 232 26.31 -3.88 34.42
C GLY A 232 27.27 -3.72 33.23
N THR A 233 27.56 -4.79 32.51
CA THR A 233 28.35 -4.77 31.27
C THR A 233 27.59 -5.41 30.11
N PHE A 234 28.00 -5.08 28.88
CA PHE A 234 27.42 -5.58 27.65
C PHE A 234 28.49 -6.27 26.77
N SER A 235 28.05 -7.22 25.97
CA SER A 235 28.87 -7.93 24.98
C SER A 235 28.31 -7.72 23.58
N ASP A 236 29.14 -7.29 22.62
CA ASP A 236 28.76 -7.31 21.21
C ASP A 236 28.56 -8.76 20.75
N VAL A 237 27.33 -9.09 20.35
CA VAL A 237 26.91 -10.41 19.89
C VAL A 237 26.45 -10.39 18.43
N THR A 238 26.68 -9.29 17.70
CA THR A 238 26.20 -9.04 16.34
C THR A 238 26.48 -10.20 15.38
N GLU A 239 27.74 -10.66 15.32
CA GLU A 239 28.14 -11.77 14.46
C GLU A 239 27.47 -13.09 14.88
N THR A 240 27.45 -13.38 16.19
CA THR A 240 26.87 -14.62 16.71
C THR A 240 25.34 -14.67 16.60
N ALA A 241 24.68 -13.52 16.63
CA ALA A 241 23.24 -13.38 16.46
C ALA A 241 22.81 -13.41 14.98
N GLY A 242 23.76 -13.36 14.04
CA GLY A 242 23.49 -13.36 12.60
C GLY A 242 23.05 -12.00 12.06
N LEU A 243 23.41 -10.90 12.74
CA LEU A 243 23.00 -9.53 12.41
C LEU A 243 24.09 -8.70 11.71
N THR A 244 25.27 -9.27 11.44
CA THR A 244 26.30 -8.57 10.64
C THR A 244 25.78 -8.34 9.22
N SER A 245 25.38 -7.10 8.95
CA SER A 245 24.78 -6.67 7.69
C SER A 245 25.38 -5.35 7.21
N TYR A 246 25.10 -4.94 5.97
CA TYR A 246 25.46 -3.62 5.48
C TYR A 246 24.18 -2.88 5.09
N GLY A 247 23.70 -2.07 6.01
CA GLY A 247 22.58 -1.15 5.83
C GLY A 247 23.06 0.30 5.79
N LEU A 248 22.16 1.19 5.39
CA LEU A 248 22.25 2.62 5.60
C LEU A 248 21.15 2.99 6.59
N SER A 249 21.27 2.43 7.80
CA SER A 249 20.17 2.30 8.75
C SER A 249 19.82 3.64 9.40
N LEU A 250 18.58 4.08 9.23
CA LEU A 250 18.06 5.35 9.75
C LEU A 250 17.13 5.17 10.95
N SER A 251 16.48 4.02 11.07
CA SER A 251 15.63 3.67 12.20
C SER A 251 15.58 2.15 12.39
N ALA A 252 15.41 1.72 13.64
CA ALA A 252 15.17 0.34 14.03
C ALA A 252 14.05 0.28 15.07
N THR A 253 12.99 -0.47 14.75
CA THR A 253 11.81 -0.64 15.62
C THR A 253 11.62 -2.11 15.95
N VAL A 254 11.14 -2.39 17.17
CA VAL A 254 10.96 -3.73 17.72
C VAL A 254 9.48 -4.03 17.95
N GLY A 255 9.08 -5.28 17.67
CA GLY A 255 7.74 -5.79 17.97
C GLY A 255 7.63 -7.30 17.70
N ASP A 256 6.62 -7.97 18.26
CA ASP A 256 6.32 -9.40 18.01
C ASP A 256 5.37 -9.56 16.81
N PHE A 257 5.89 -9.40 15.58
CA PHE A 257 5.07 -9.34 14.37
C PHE A 257 4.52 -10.70 13.95
N ASP A 258 5.18 -11.80 14.32
CA ASP A 258 4.71 -13.16 14.05
C ASP A 258 3.91 -13.79 15.22
N GLN A 259 3.71 -13.05 16.31
CA GLN A 259 2.99 -13.44 17.53
C GLN A 259 3.53 -14.73 18.17
N ASN A 260 4.82 -15.01 18.00
CA ASN A 260 5.48 -16.17 18.61
C ASN A 260 5.97 -15.86 20.05
N GLY A 261 5.87 -14.60 20.46
CA GLY A 261 6.27 -14.06 21.76
C GLY A 261 7.67 -13.47 21.79
N TRP A 262 8.51 -13.67 20.77
CA TRP A 262 9.87 -13.17 20.70
C TRP A 262 9.89 -11.84 19.92
N PRO A 263 10.61 -10.82 20.43
CA PRO A 263 10.69 -9.54 19.75
C PRO A 263 11.53 -9.67 18.46
N ASP A 264 10.94 -9.23 17.34
CA ASP A 264 11.60 -9.09 16.04
C ASP A 264 12.07 -7.64 15.83
N ILE A 265 12.90 -7.42 14.81
CA ILE A 265 13.47 -6.10 14.48
C ILE A 265 13.16 -5.75 13.03
N TYR A 266 12.59 -4.58 12.79
CA TYR A 266 12.53 -3.98 11.46
C TYR A 266 13.50 -2.80 11.37
N VAL A 267 14.34 -2.79 10.33
CA VAL A 267 15.38 -1.79 10.09
C VAL A 267 15.12 -1.12 8.75
N SER A 268 14.95 0.20 8.81
CA SER A 268 14.71 1.06 7.65
C SER A 268 16.01 1.61 7.10
N ASN A 269 16.24 1.39 5.81
CA ASN A 269 17.47 1.73 5.12
C ASN A 269 17.24 2.79 4.03
N ASP A 270 18.20 3.70 3.92
CA ASP A 270 18.23 4.70 2.85
C ASP A 270 18.89 4.12 1.56
N PHE A 271 18.56 4.68 0.41
CA PHE A 271 19.07 4.29 -0.92
C PHE A 271 18.89 2.80 -1.27
N ALA A 272 19.76 2.26 -2.13
CA ALA A 272 19.57 0.96 -2.77
C ALA A 272 19.77 -0.24 -1.83
N THR A 273 20.29 -0.05 -0.61
CA THR A 273 20.33 -1.12 0.39
C THR A 273 18.91 -1.38 0.87
N PRO A 274 18.37 -2.59 0.68
CA PRO A 274 17.00 -2.89 1.11
C PRO A 274 16.87 -2.83 2.63
N ASP A 275 15.67 -2.61 3.12
CA ASP A 275 15.31 -2.80 4.52
C ASP A 275 15.62 -4.23 4.99
N TYR A 276 15.78 -4.39 6.29
CA TYR A 276 15.89 -5.70 6.93
C TYR A 276 14.71 -5.94 7.85
N PHE A 277 14.14 -7.15 7.78
CA PHE A 277 13.09 -7.58 8.70
C PHE A 277 13.52 -8.86 9.39
N TYR A 278 14.19 -8.68 10.53
CA TYR A 278 14.83 -9.73 11.30
C TYR A 278 13.85 -10.39 12.27
N PHE A 279 13.47 -11.62 11.96
CA PHE A 279 12.67 -12.43 12.87
C PHE A 279 13.55 -13.16 13.87
N ASN A 280 13.16 -13.14 15.14
CA ASN A 280 13.90 -13.79 16.22
C ASN A 280 13.61 -15.29 16.23
N ASN A 281 14.67 -16.11 16.15
CA ASN A 281 14.54 -17.56 16.11
C ASN A 281 14.28 -18.20 17.49
N GLY A 282 14.35 -17.40 18.58
CA GLY A 282 14.19 -17.86 19.96
C GLY A 282 15.38 -18.66 20.50
N ASP A 283 16.52 -18.64 19.81
CA ASP A 283 17.77 -19.30 20.20
C ASP A 283 18.96 -18.32 20.30
N GLY A 284 18.65 -17.01 20.32
CA GLY A 284 19.61 -15.92 20.35
C GLY A 284 20.10 -15.48 18.97
N THR A 285 19.52 -16.02 17.88
CA THR A 285 19.81 -15.62 16.50
C THR A 285 18.61 -15.02 15.79
N PHE A 286 18.87 -14.28 14.71
CA PHE A 286 17.85 -13.67 13.87
C PHE A 286 17.94 -14.16 12.42
N THR A 287 16.86 -13.97 11.65
CA THR A 287 16.86 -14.23 10.21
C THR A 287 16.07 -13.15 9.48
N ASP A 288 16.71 -12.52 8.49
CA ASP A 288 16.04 -11.57 7.60
C ASP A 288 15.00 -12.28 6.72
N LYS A 289 13.76 -11.79 6.77
CA LYS A 289 12.62 -12.31 6.01
C LYS A 289 11.82 -11.19 5.34
N VAL A 290 12.41 -10.03 5.06
CA VAL A 290 11.68 -8.91 4.43
C VAL A 290 10.97 -9.30 3.12
N ARG A 291 11.61 -10.13 2.28
CA ARG A 291 11.05 -10.52 0.97
C ARG A 291 9.89 -11.52 1.00
N PRO A 292 9.92 -12.58 1.82
CA PRO A 292 8.77 -13.47 1.92
C PRO A 292 7.60 -12.86 2.72
N THR A 293 7.81 -11.79 3.50
CA THR A 293 6.75 -11.15 4.31
C THR A 293 6.13 -9.93 3.64
N THR A 294 6.85 -9.23 2.76
CA THR A 294 6.37 -8.03 2.06
C THR A 294 6.41 -8.21 0.54
N GLN A 295 5.55 -7.47 -0.18
CA GLN A 295 5.50 -7.52 -1.65
C GLN A 295 6.43 -6.49 -2.30
N HIS A 296 6.60 -5.35 -1.62
CA HIS A 296 7.57 -4.30 -1.92
C HIS A 296 7.80 -3.44 -0.67
N ILE A 297 8.83 -2.58 -0.72
CA ILE A 297 9.25 -1.69 0.38
C ILE A 297 9.57 -0.27 -0.16
N ALA A 298 9.84 0.69 0.73
CA ALA A 298 10.30 2.02 0.33
C ALA A 298 11.71 1.98 -0.29
N PHE A 299 12.08 3.01 -1.06
CA PHE A 299 13.42 3.13 -1.66
C PHE A 299 14.33 4.10 -0.89
N TYR A 300 13.74 5.06 -0.19
CA TYR A 300 14.43 6.00 0.68
C TYR A 300 13.84 5.91 2.08
N GLY A 301 13.90 4.71 2.67
CA GLY A 301 13.36 4.45 4.00
C GLY A 301 14.02 5.32 5.06
N MET A 302 13.21 6.07 5.82
CA MET A 302 13.64 6.95 6.90
C MET A 302 13.19 6.39 8.27
N GLY A 303 12.38 7.12 9.04
CA GLY A 303 11.82 6.64 10.31
C GLY A 303 10.72 5.60 10.14
N VAL A 304 10.52 4.82 11.20
CA VAL A 304 9.54 3.73 11.29
C VAL A 304 8.80 3.80 12.61
N ASP A 305 7.51 3.50 12.59
CA ASP A 305 6.75 3.20 13.81
C ASP A 305 5.79 2.01 13.58
N VAL A 306 5.40 1.36 14.67
CA VAL A 306 4.59 0.14 14.67
C VAL A 306 3.42 0.24 15.64
N ALA A 307 2.23 -0.13 15.19
CA ALA A 307 1.02 -0.14 15.99
C ALA A 307 -0.06 -1.02 15.37
N ASP A 308 -0.99 -1.52 16.19
CA ASP A 308 -2.29 -2.03 15.75
C ASP A 308 -3.19 -0.82 15.43
N TYR A 309 -3.05 -0.26 14.24
CA TYR A 309 -3.77 0.98 13.87
C TYR A 309 -5.20 0.70 13.41
N ASN A 310 -5.47 -0.51 12.91
CA ASN A 310 -6.80 -0.94 12.46
C ASN A 310 -7.60 -1.69 13.55
N ASN A 311 -7.03 -1.83 14.75
CA ASN A 311 -7.66 -2.47 15.91
C ASN A 311 -8.09 -3.93 15.63
N ASP A 312 -7.24 -4.70 14.95
CA ASP A 312 -7.44 -6.15 14.72
C ASP A 312 -6.55 -7.05 15.62
N GLY A 313 -5.65 -6.42 16.38
CA GLY A 313 -4.74 -7.09 17.31
C GLY A 313 -3.42 -7.55 16.69
N LEU A 314 -3.12 -7.15 15.45
CA LEU A 314 -1.85 -7.38 14.77
C LEU A 314 -1.05 -6.08 14.69
N LEU A 315 0.28 -6.16 14.75
CA LEU A 315 1.12 -4.98 14.56
C LEU A 315 1.31 -4.68 13.08
N ASP A 316 0.93 -3.47 12.69
CA ASP A 316 1.20 -2.88 11.38
C ASP A 316 2.44 -1.99 11.43
N LEU A 317 3.01 -1.69 10.26
CA LEU A 317 4.26 -0.95 10.14
C LEU A 317 4.14 0.24 9.19
N MET A 318 4.49 1.43 9.69
CA MET A 318 4.57 2.65 8.89
C MET A 318 6.03 3.07 8.72
N GLN A 319 6.49 3.18 7.47
CA GLN A 319 7.80 3.68 7.08
C GLN A 319 7.61 4.90 6.19
N VAL A 320 8.36 5.97 6.45
CA VAL A 320 8.28 7.19 5.64
C VAL A 320 9.46 7.31 4.66
N ASP A 321 9.22 8.00 3.55
CA ASP A 321 10.11 8.28 2.42
C ASP A 321 10.07 9.80 2.12
N MET A 322 10.66 10.24 1.01
CA MET A 322 10.88 11.62 0.64
C MET A 322 10.04 12.09 -0.55
N THR A 323 8.80 11.59 -0.69
CA THR A 323 7.95 11.85 -1.87
C THR A 323 6.95 12.99 -1.64
N PRO A 324 7.06 14.13 -2.36
CA PRO A 324 6.15 15.27 -2.21
C PRO A 324 4.73 14.99 -2.70
N GLU A 325 3.75 15.54 -1.97
CA GLU A 325 2.34 15.62 -2.37
C GLU A 325 2.11 16.70 -3.45
N ASP A 326 2.75 17.86 -3.29
CA ASP A 326 2.64 19.00 -4.21
C ASP A 326 3.24 18.69 -5.59
N ASN A 327 2.47 18.93 -6.66
CA ASN A 327 2.93 18.69 -8.03
C ASN A 327 4.24 19.46 -8.33
N ARG A 328 4.33 20.74 -7.95
CA ARG A 328 5.47 21.58 -8.31
C ARG A 328 6.77 21.04 -7.71
N ARG A 329 6.78 20.72 -6.41
CA ARG A 329 7.93 20.12 -5.71
C ARG A 329 8.21 18.72 -6.23
N SER A 330 7.18 17.90 -6.43
CA SER A 330 7.31 16.56 -7.01
C SER A 330 8.07 16.64 -8.34
N LYS A 331 7.60 17.39 -9.35
CA LYS A 331 8.26 17.46 -10.67
C LYS A 331 9.62 18.17 -10.67
N ALA A 332 9.85 19.13 -9.77
CA ALA A 332 11.11 19.86 -9.69
C ALA A 332 12.25 19.05 -9.01
N ASN A 333 11.90 18.19 -8.05
CA ASN A 333 12.83 17.41 -7.25
C ASN A 333 12.90 15.92 -7.65
N MET A 334 11.94 15.40 -8.43
CA MET A 334 11.88 13.99 -8.83
C MET A 334 13.16 13.53 -9.53
N ALA A 335 13.74 12.44 -9.04
CA ALA A 335 14.77 11.74 -9.79
C ALA A 335 14.22 11.20 -11.10
N SER A 336 15.02 11.30 -12.17
CA SER A 336 14.68 10.62 -13.42
C SER A 336 14.73 9.12 -13.20
N MET A 337 13.66 8.42 -13.52
CA MET A 337 13.65 6.96 -13.49
C MET A 337 14.69 6.36 -14.42
N ASN A 338 15.32 5.29 -13.94
CA ASN A 338 16.26 4.49 -14.71
C ASN A 338 15.81 3.02 -14.64
N PRO A 339 14.94 2.57 -15.56
CA PRO A 339 14.41 1.21 -15.53
C PRO A 339 15.51 0.12 -15.53
N PRO A 340 16.60 0.24 -16.31
CA PRO A 340 17.73 -0.68 -16.20
C PRO A 340 18.32 -0.78 -14.79
N LYS A 341 18.47 0.34 -14.08
CA LYS A 341 19.00 0.36 -12.70
C LYS A 341 18.03 -0.26 -11.70
N PHE A 342 16.72 -0.01 -11.85
CA PHE A 342 15.69 -0.65 -11.03
C PHE A 342 15.74 -2.17 -11.16
N TRP A 343 15.67 -2.69 -12.39
CA TRP A 343 15.73 -4.13 -12.64
C TRP A 343 17.10 -4.74 -12.31
N GLU A 344 18.20 -4.00 -12.42
CA GLU A 344 19.50 -4.43 -11.89
C GLU A 344 19.41 -4.69 -10.37
N GLY A 345 18.79 -3.79 -9.60
CA GLY A 345 18.58 -3.97 -8.16
C GLY A 345 17.72 -5.19 -7.84
N VAL A 346 16.56 -5.32 -8.50
CA VAL A 346 15.66 -6.49 -8.33
C VAL A 346 16.41 -7.80 -8.62
N ASN A 347 17.15 -7.86 -9.74
CA ASN A 347 17.90 -9.05 -10.14
C ASN A 347 19.09 -9.36 -9.20
N LEU A 348 19.66 -8.36 -8.52
CA LEU A 348 20.67 -8.55 -7.47
C LEU A 348 20.06 -8.93 -6.10
N GLY A 349 18.73 -8.97 -6.01
CA GLY A 349 18.02 -9.30 -4.78
C GLY A 349 17.83 -8.11 -3.84
N PHE A 350 17.60 -6.90 -4.35
CA PHE A 350 17.31 -5.75 -3.51
C PHE A 350 15.81 -5.59 -3.21
N HIS A 351 14.98 -6.57 -3.54
CA HIS A 351 13.51 -6.45 -3.51
C HIS A 351 12.99 -5.43 -4.54
N TYR A 352 11.68 -5.17 -4.50
CA TYR A 352 11.03 -4.11 -5.25
C TYR A 352 10.95 -2.91 -4.32
N GLN A 353 11.59 -1.81 -4.71
CA GLN A 353 11.71 -0.62 -3.88
C GLN A 353 11.13 0.58 -4.63
N TYR A 354 10.20 1.31 -4.02
CA TYR A 354 9.52 2.44 -4.63
C TYR A 354 9.66 3.71 -3.80
N MET A 355 9.74 4.87 -4.46
CA MET A 355 9.81 6.18 -3.80
C MET A 355 8.43 6.60 -3.31
N GLN A 356 8.02 6.12 -2.13
CA GLN A 356 6.81 6.52 -1.42
C GLN A 356 6.89 6.01 0.02
N ASN A 357 6.07 6.59 0.91
CA ASN A 357 5.86 5.97 2.21
C ASN A 357 5.24 4.58 2.03
N SER A 358 5.49 3.69 2.98
CA SER A 358 4.97 2.33 3.02
C SER A 358 4.18 2.13 4.32
N LEU A 359 2.90 1.76 4.20
CA LEU A 359 2.04 1.35 5.33
C LEU A 359 1.72 -0.13 5.16
N GLN A 360 2.56 -0.97 5.75
CA GLN A 360 2.47 -2.42 5.70
C GLN A 360 1.41 -2.89 6.69
N LEU A 361 0.21 -3.19 6.19
CA LEU A 361 -0.87 -3.81 6.94
C LEU A 361 -0.59 -5.29 7.15
N ASN A 362 -0.56 -5.75 8.40
CA ASN A 362 -0.36 -7.15 8.76
C ASN A 362 -1.65 -7.92 8.56
N ASN A 363 -1.66 -8.85 7.61
CA ASN A 363 -2.87 -9.64 7.36
C ASN A 363 -3.00 -10.84 8.33
N GLY A 364 -1.97 -11.11 9.14
CA GLY A 364 -1.85 -12.24 10.06
C GLY A 364 -0.80 -13.26 9.62
N ILE A 365 -0.80 -14.46 10.24
CA ILE A 365 0.22 -15.52 10.04
C ILE A 365 -0.20 -16.61 9.04
N GLY A 366 0.66 -16.83 8.05
CA GLY A 366 0.48 -17.74 6.94
C GLY A 366 0.72 -19.20 7.31
N THR A 367 0.46 -20.12 6.38
CA THR A 367 0.77 -21.54 6.58
C THR A 367 2.27 -21.82 6.66
N ASP A 368 3.09 -20.91 6.15
CA ASP A 368 4.55 -20.88 6.26
C ASP A 368 5.05 -20.33 7.61
N SER A 369 4.13 -20.00 8.53
CA SER A 369 4.42 -19.42 9.85
C SER A 369 5.08 -18.04 9.78
N LEU A 370 4.83 -17.28 8.70
CA LEU A 370 5.27 -15.89 8.56
C LEU A 370 4.07 -14.95 8.52
N PRO A 371 4.20 -13.71 9.04
CA PRO A 371 3.23 -12.66 8.77
C PRO A 371 3.33 -12.22 7.30
N HIS A 372 2.18 -11.89 6.71
CA HIS A 372 2.07 -11.43 5.32
C HIS A 372 1.51 -10.01 5.27
N PHE A 373 2.30 -9.08 4.73
CA PHE A 373 2.01 -7.65 4.76
C PHE A 373 1.60 -7.08 3.41
N SER A 374 0.65 -6.15 3.45
CA SER A 374 0.16 -5.39 2.31
C SER A 374 0.52 -3.92 2.46
N ASP A 375 1.34 -3.32 1.58
CA ASP A 375 1.47 -1.86 1.55
C ASP A 375 0.16 -1.25 1.04
N ILE A 376 -0.56 -0.57 1.92
CA ILE A 376 -1.82 0.12 1.60
C ILE A 376 -1.70 1.65 1.65
N SER A 377 -0.49 2.20 1.67
CA SER A 377 -0.21 3.63 1.88
C SER A 377 -1.03 4.57 0.97
N ARG A 378 -1.34 4.16 -0.27
CA ARG A 378 -2.14 4.95 -1.21
C ARG A 378 -3.62 4.91 -0.92
N LEU A 379 -4.16 3.72 -0.63
CA LEU A 379 -5.55 3.56 -0.16
C LEU A 379 -5.76 4.33 1.15
N ALA A 380 -4.78 4.25 2.04
CA ALA A 380 -4.83 4.89 3.34
C ALA A 380 -4.69 6.42 3.29
N GLY A 381 -4.17 6.98 2.18
CA GLY A 381 -3.98 8.41 2.00
C GLY A 381 -2.70 8.98 2.64
N VAL A 382 -1.72 8.12 2.94
CA VAL A 382 -0.47 8.48 3.65
C VAL A 382 0.79 8.22 2.83
N ALA A 383 0.67 7.88 1.54
CA ALA A 383 1.81 7.59 0.66
C ALA A 383 2.74 8.79 0.37
N LEU A 384 2.23 10.02 0.51
CA LEU A 384 2.89 11.25 0.06
C LEU A 384 2.91 12.28 1.20
N THR A 385 4.09 12.52 1.77
CA THR A 385 4.28 13.50 2.86
C THR A 385 5.55 14.34 2.70
N ASP A 386 6.08 14.51 1.48
CA ASP A 386 7.34 15.26 1.21
C ASP A 386 8.55 14.66 1.96
N TRP A 387 9.57 15.46 2.30
CA TRP A 387 10.81 15.02 2.95
C TRP A 387 10.64 14.58 4.41
N SER A 388 10.10 13.38 4.60
CA SER A 388 9.64 12.90 5.90
C SER A 388 10.76 12.27 6.72
N TRP A 389 10.70 12.43 8.05
CA TRP A 389 11.67 11.85 8.96
C TRP A 389 11.03 10.89 9.96
N SER A 390 10.13 11.36 10.82
CA SER A 390 9.61 10.58 11.95
C SER A 390 8.10 10.36 11.82
N PRO A 391 7.62 9.14 11.52
CA PRO A 391 6.23 8.75 11.74
C PRO A 391 6.00 8.42 13.22
N LEU A 392 4.83 8.77 13.76
CA LEU A 392 4.38 8.39 15.10
C LEU A 392 2.90 7.99 15.07
N PHE A 393 2.60 6.76 15.46
CA PHE A 393 1.25 6.32 15.77
C PHE A 393 0.89 6.68 17.21
N ALA A 394 -0.20 7.43 17.38
CA ALA A 394 -0.74 7.84 18.67
C ALA A 394 -2.24 8.11 18.54
N ASP A 395 -3.02 7.81 19.57
CA ASP A 395 -4.45 8.16 19.62
C ASP A 395 -4.58 9.61 20.13
N LEU A 396 -4.68 10.58 19.21
CA LEU A 396 -4.49 12.01 19.52
C LEU A 396 -5.79 12.72 19.87
N ASP A 397 -6.94 12.18 19.47
CA ASP A 397 -8.26 12.65 19.89
C ASP A 397 -9.00 11.69 20.84
N ASN A 398 -8.28 10.68 21.34
CA ASN A 398 -8.73 9.69 22.32
C ASN A 398 -9.95 8.87 21.85
N ASP A 399 -10.23 8.78 20.54
CA ASP A 399 -11.40 8.07 20.02
C ASP A 399 -11.26 6.54 19.98
N GLY A 400 -10.06 6.02 20.24
CA GLY A 400 -9.71 4.61 20.25
C GLY A 400 -8.96 4.14 19.00
N TRP A 401 -8.73 5.02 18.03
CA TRP A 401 -7.98 4.73 16.81
C TRP A 401 -6.64 5.47 16.80
N LYS A 402 -5.60 4.81 16.28
CA LYS A 402 -4.26 5.40 16.28
C LYS A 402 -4.17 6.31 15.07
N ASP A 403 -4.03 7.59 15.32
CA ASP A 403 -3.72 8.64 14.35
C ASP A 403 -2.24 8.60 13.99
N LEU A 404 -1.85 9.35 12.97
CA LEU A 404 -0.46 9.40 12.49
C LEU A 404 0.04 10.84 12.42
N VAL A 405 1.20 11.11 13.01
CA VAL A 405 1.96 12.36 12.82
C VAL A 405 3.26 12.07 12.11
N VAL A 406 3.63 12.92 11.15
CA VAL A 406 4.87 12.80 10.38
C VAL A 406 5.62 14.13 10.41
N SER A 407 6.83 14.11 10.96
CA SER A 407 7.75 15.25 10.91
C SER A 407 8.41 15.38 9.53
N ASN A 408 8.66 16.60 9.09
CA ASN A 408 8.98 16.89 7.70
C ASN A 408 9.95 18.05 7.50
N GLY A 409 10.68 18.00 6.38
CA GLY A 409 11.48 19.09 5.84
C GLY A 409 12.97 18.80 5.82
N THR A 410 13.67 19.47 4.91
CA THR A 410 15.12 19.47 4.83
C THR A 410 15.60 20.90 4.62
N ARG A 411 16.72 21.27 5.27
CA ARG A 411 17.21 22.65 5.26
C ARG A 411 17.43 23.18 3.84
N ARG A 412 17.84 22.32 2.91
CA ARG A 412 18.12 22.64 1.51
C ARG A 412 17.49 21.60 0.58
N ASP A 413 17.03 22.01 -0.59
CA ASP A 413 16.48 21.10 -1.61
C ASP A 413 17.61 20.33 -2.31
N ILE A 414 18.13 19.27 -1.67
CA ILE A 414 19.28 18.49 -2.14
C ILE A 414 18.99 17.63 -3.38
N ASN A 415 17.73 17.57 -3.83
CA ASN A 415 17.29 16.89 -5.05
C ASN A 415 16.92 17.85 -6.20
N ASN A 416 17.09 19.17 -6.03
CA ASN A 416 16.67 20.17 -7.02
C ASN A 416 17.38 20.02 -8.38
N LYS A 417 16.64 19.57 -9.41
CA LYS A 417 17.24 19.20 -10.70
C LYS A 417 17.88 20.37 -11.43
N ASP A 418 17.29 21.55 -11.36
CA ASP A 418 17.80 22.73 -12.06
C ASP A 418 19.10 23.24 -11.45
N TYR A 419 19.20 23.21 -10.12
CA TYR A 419 20.41 23.58 -9.40
C TYR A 419 21.57 22.62 -9.76
N PHE A 420 21.36 21.31 -9.61
CA PHE A 420 22.43 20.33 -9.85
C PHE A 420 22.81 20.17 -11.33
N LYS A 421 21.90 20.47 -12.27
CA LYS A 421 22.22 20.54 -13.71
C LYS A 421 23.14 21.72 -14.05
N LYS A 422 22.99 22.87 -13.39
CA LYS A 422 23.76 24.10 -13.65
C LYS A 422 25.22 24.01 -13.22
N ILE A 423 25.53 23.26 -12.16
CA ILE A 423 26.89 23.15 -11.59
C ILE A 423 27.73 22.04 -12.24
N ASP A 424 27.33 21.56 -13.43
CA ASP A 424 27.90 20.45 -14.21
C ASP A 424 28.07 19.20 -13.35
N GLY A 425 27.13 18.25 -13.41
CA GLY A 425 27.00 17.06 -12.52
C GLY A 425 28.27 16.19 -12.32
N LYS A 426 29.36 16.51 -13.01
CA LYS A 426 30.73 16.06 -12.74
C LYS A 426 31.34 16.60 -11.45
N THR A 427 30.80 17.65 -10.85
CA THR A 427 31.27 18.25 -9.57
C THR A 427 30.79 17.49 -8.33
N TYR A 428 29.91 16.50 -8.49
CA TYR A 428 29.46 15.65 -7.37
C TYR A 428 30.64 14.88 -6.77
N PHE A 429 30.97 15.19 -5.51
CA PHE A 429 31.83 14.43 -4.59
C PHE A 429 33.04 13.75 -5.25
N GLY A 430 34.19 14.42 -5.25
CA GLY A 430 35.46 13.75 -5.60
C GLY A 430 36.40 14.56 -6.50
N LYS A 431 37.04 15.54 -5.87
CA LYS A 431 38.36 16.14 -6.10
C LYS A 431 38.22 17.62 -5.74
N GLN A 432 38.96 18.07 -4.72
CA GLN A 432 39.32 19.47 -4.62
C GLN A 432 40.06 19.83 -5.91
N GLU A 433 39.35 20.32 -6.92
CA GLU A 433 39.97 21.27 -7.82
C GLU A 433 40.20 22.53 -6.98
N ASP A 434 41.44 23.01 -6.96
CA ASP A 434 41.97 24.11 -6.11
C ASP A 434 41.26 25.48 -6.28
N ASN A 435 40.03 25.54 -6.80
CA ASN A 435 39.35 26.80 -7.15
C ASN A 435 37.80 26.77 -7.11
N LYS A 436 37.15 25.81 -6.46
CA LYS A 436 35.67 25.83 -6.26
C LYS A 436 35.30 26.13 -4.81
N ASP A 437 34.50 27.18 -4.62
CA ASP A 437 33.93 27.56 -3.33
C ASP A 437 32.66 26.72 -3.05
N TYR A 438 32.83 25.57 -2.40
CA TYR A 438 31.72 24.66 -2.05
C TYR A 438 30.72 25.29 -1.07
N LEU A 439 31.16 26.24 -0.26
CA LEU A 439 30.29 26.99 0.63
C LEU A 439 29.37 27.92 -0.18
N GLU A 440 29.91 28.65 -1.15
CA GLU A 440 29.12 29.49 -2.05
C GLU A 440 28.10 28.67 -2.86
N LEU A 441 28.48 27.45 -3.29
CA LEU A 441 27.54 26.52 -3.91
C LEU A 441 26.41 26.14 -2.94
N THR A 442 26.75 25.73 -1.71
CA THR A 442 25.75 25.37 -0.69
C THR A 442 24.75 26.50 -0.43
N TYR A 443 25.22 27.74 -0.32
CA TYR A 443 24.35 28.91 -0.12
C TYR A 443 23.43 29.23 -1.30
N LYS A 444 23.77 28.78 -2.52
CA LYS A 444 22.93 28.94 -3.71
C LYS A 444 21.87 27.84 -3.85
N MET A 445 21.93 26.80 -3.03
CA MET A 445 20.93 25.73 -3.05
C MET A 445 19.59 26.27 -2.52
N PRO A 446 18.46 25.99 -3.22
CA PRO A 446 17.13 26.36 -2.74
C PRO A 446 16.82 25.78 -1.37
N SER A 447 15.90 26.43 -0.65
CA SER A 447 15.57 26.17 0.76
C SER A 447 14.16 26.66 1.01
N GLU A 448 13.29 25.80 1.52
CA GLU A 448 11.86 26.06 1.71
C GLU A 448 11.35 25.28 2.93
N THR A 449 10.76 25.97 3.91
CA THR A 449 10.14 25.31 5.07
C THR A 449 8.75 24.79 4.72
N ILE A 450 8.39 23.64 5.27
CA ILE A 450 7.14 22.93 4.99
C ILE A 450 6.46 22.51 6.30
N ASP A 451 5.15 22.29 6.24
CA ASP A 451 4.38 21.80 7.39
C ASP A 451 4.67 20.31 7.64
N ASN A 452 4.53 19.92 8.90
CA ASN A 452 4.40 18.51 9.29
C ASN A 452 3.00 17.99 8.92
N TYR A 453 2.83 16.68 8.87
CA TYR A 453 1.54 16.06 8.60
C TYR A 453 0.93 15.47 9.87
N ALA A 454 -0.38 15.63 10.02
CA ALA A 454 -1.20 14.92 11.01
C ALA A 454 -2.42 14.33 10.31
N PHE A 455 -2.73 13.08 10.63
CA PHE A 455 -3.71 12.25 9.96
C PHE A 455 -4.63 11.60 10.99
N LYS A 456 -5.92 11.91 10.93
CA LYS A 456 -6.95 11.25 11.74
C LYS A 456 -7.30 9.90 11.12
N ASN A 457 -7.32 8.84 11.92
CA ASN A 457 -7.77 7.52 11.48
C ASN A 457 -9.30 7.46 11.38
N ASN A 458 -9.82 7.01 10.23
CA ASN A 458 -11.27 6.94 10.00
C ASN A 458 -11.90 5.62 10.48
N GLY A 459 -11.09 4.66 10.94
CA GLY A 459 -11.54 3.33 11.37
C GLY A 459 -11.92 2.39 10.22
N ASP A 460 -11.56 2.73 8.98
CA ASP A 460 -11.88 1.97 7.77
C ASP A 460 -10.64 1.66 6.90
N LEU A 461 -9.43 1.67 7.49
CA LEU A 461 -8.12 1.60 6.82
C LEU A 461 -7.69 2.89 6.10
N SER A 462 -8.48 3.96 6.15
CA SER A 462 -8.12 5.26 5.60
C SER A 462 -7.83 6.30 6.67
N PHE A 463 -7.04 7.30 6.30
CA PHE A 463 -6.78 8.49 7.09
C PHE A 463 -7.35 9.73 6.42
N GLN A 464 -7.65 10.74 7.24
CA GLN A 464 -7.95 12.10 6.81
C GLN A 464 -6.85 13.05 7.29
N THR A 465 -6.31 13.89 6.41
CA THR A 465 -5.38 14.95 6.83
C THR A 465 -6.08 16.01 7.68
N VAL A 466 -5.53 16.28 8.87
CA VAL A 466 -6.11 17.17 9.88
C VAL A 466 -5.11 18.20 10.43
N THR A 467 -3.89 18.31 9.89
CA THR A 467 -2.83 19.23 10.37
C THR A 467 -3.35 20.64 10.72
N LYS A 468 -4.11 21.28 9.82
CA LYS A 468 -4.62 22.64 10.02
C LYS A 468 -5.82 22.69 10.97
N ASP A 469 -6.72 21.71 10.83
CA ASP A 469 -7.97 21.60 11.58
C ASP A 469 -7.72 21.31 13.07
N TRP A 470 -6.68 20.53 13.37
CA TRP A 470 -6.27 20.22 14.73
C TRP A 470 -5.34 21.26 15.36
N GLY A 471 -4.74 22.16 14.57
CA GLY A 471 -3.87 23.21 15.08
C GLY A 471 -2.37 22.90 15.08
N LEU A 472 -1.97 21.83 14.37
CA LEU A 472 -0.59 21.34 14.29
C LEU A 472 0.23 21.96 13.15
N SER A 473 -0.32 22.92 12.40
CA SER A 473 0.43 23.60 11.33
C SER A 473 1.58 24.44 11.90
N PHE A 474 2.79 24.08 11.51
CA PHE A 474 4.04 24.73 11.87
C PHE A 474 5.09 24.43 10.80
N LYS A 475 5.45 25.45 10.00
CA LYS A 475 6.42 25.28 8.91
C LYS A 475 7.85 25.37 9.40
N SER A 476 8.62 24.30 9.23
CA SER A 476 9.99 24.19 9.74
C SER A 476 10.82 23.18 8.91
N TYR A 477 12.01 22.88 9.42
CA TYR A 477 12.81 21.71 9.08
C TYR A 477 12.79 20.78 10.30
N SER A 478 11.76 19.95 10.38
CA SER A 478 11.47 19.09 11.53
C SER A 478 12.12 17.72 11.34
N ASN A 479 12.80 17.18 12.36
CA ASN A 479 13.45 15.87 12.31
C ASN A 479 12.87 14.93 13.37
N GLY A 480 13.55 14.70 14.49
CA GLY A 480 13.03 13.82 15.54
C GLY A 480 11.75 14.39 16.19
N SER A 481 10.82 13.50 16.53
CA SER A 481 9.59 13.84 17.25
C SER A 481 9.25 12.77 18.28
N SER A 482 8.49 13.15 19.30
CA SER A 482 7.97 12.27 20.33
C SER A 482 6.59 12.76 20.81
N TYR A 483 5.90 11.92 21.57
CA TYR A 483 4.64 12.26 22.25
C TYR A 483 4.68 11.80 23.70
N ALA A 484 3.93 12.50 24.55
CA ALA A 484 3.67 12.13 25.93
C ALA A 484 2.53 12.97 26.49
N ASP A 485 1.93 12.55 27.59
CA ASP A 485 1.01 13.40 28.38
C ASP A 485 1.84 14.18 29.42
N LEU A 486 2.21 15.42 29.08
CA LEU A 486 3.21 16.21 29.81
C LEU A 486 2.64 16.93 31.04
N ASP A 487 1.33 17.16 31.09
CA ASP A 487 0.65 17.78 32.24
C ASP A 487 -0.21 16.78 33.05
N ASN A 488 -0.23 15.51 32.64
CA ASN A 488 -0.97 14.40 33.25
C ASN A 488 -2.50 14.58 33.20
N ASP A 489 -3.03 15.21 32.16
CA ASP A 489 -4.47 15.38 31.96
C ASP A 489 -5.13 14.21 31.21
N GLY A 490 -4.34 13.39 30.52
CA GLY A 490 -4.74 12.20 29.81
C GLY A 490 -5.02 12.36 28.32
N ASP A 491 -4.54 13.42 27.70
CA ASP A 491 -4.30 13.44 26.25
C ASP A 491 -2.81 13.57 25.92
N LEU A 492 -2.44 13.23 24.68
CA LEU A 492 -1.05 13.16 24.26
C LEU A 492 -0.63 14.47 23.58
N ASP A 493 0.39 15.10 24.13
CA ASP A 493 1.09 16.25 23.58
C ASP A 493 2.11 15.83 22.51
N ILE A 494 2.46 16.75 21.62
CA ILE A 494 3.44 16.51 20.54
C ILE A 494 4.68 17.38 20.72
N ILE A 495 5.86 16.75 20.64
CA ILE A 495 7.18 17.38 20.77
C ILE A 495 7.98 17.16 19.49
N ILE A 496 8.49 18.24 18.88
CA ILE A 496 9.23 18.16 17.61
C ILE A 496 10.54 18.95 17.70
N ASN A 497 11.66 18.27 17.37
CA ASN A 497 12.98 18.88 17.23
C ASN A 497 13.16 19.48 15.83
N ASN A 498 13.63 20.73 15.78
CA ASN A 498 13.71 21.54 14.57
C ASN A 498 15.15 22.00 14.31
N ILE A 499 15.56 22.00 13.04
CA ILE A 499 16.77 22.67 12.57
C ILE A 499 16.52 24.18 12.43
N ASP A 500 17.46 25.00 12.91
CA ASP A 500 17.51 26.47 12.77
C ASP A 500 16.27 27.24 13.30
N THR A 501 15.37 26.56 13.98
CA THR A 501 14.19 27.11 14.63
C THR A 501 14.04 26.46 16.00
N VAL A 502 13.46 27.19 16.95
CA VAL A 502 13.11 26.62 18.26
C VAL A 502 12.21 25.39 18.10
N ILE A 503 12.29 24.46 19.04
CA ILE A 503 11.41 23.27 19.08
C ILE A 503 9.93 23.67 19.01
N ALA A 504 9.10 22.76 18.50
CA ALA A 504 7.65 22.91 18.56
C ALA A 504 7.11 21.99 19.67
N LEU A 505 6.31 22.58 20.56
CA LEU A 505 5.65 21.89 21.65
C LEU A 505 4.15 22.20 21.55
N PHE A 506 3.36 21.18 21.25
CA PHE A 506 1.91 21.32 21.10
C PHE A 506 1.22 20.69 22.31
N GLU A 507 0.45 21.50 23.02
CA GLU A 507 -0.42 21.06 24.11
C GLU A 507 -1.72 20.52 23.52
N ASN A 508 -2.12 19.32 23.92
CA ASN A 508 -3.41 18.75 23.58
C ASN A 508 -4.48 19.18 24.61
N LYS A 509 -5.72 19.27 24.16
CA LYS A 509 -6.86 19.87 24.88
C LYS A 509 -8.10 18.98 24.76
N THR A 510 -7.96 17.77 24.23
CA THR A 510 -9.04 16.84 23.95
C THR A 510 -9.84 16.50 25.21
N VAL A 511 -9.16 16.17 26.31
CA VAL A 511 -9.79 15.84 27.61
C VAL A 511 -10.35 17.08 28.27
N ASP A 512 -9.61 18.19 28.28
CA ASP A 512 -10.06 19.51 28.77
C ASP A 512 -11.38 19.96 28.11
N MET A 513 -11.54 19.64 26.83
CA MET A 513 -12.74 19.93 26.04
C MET A 513 -13.86 18.91 26.23
N GLY A 514 -13.61 17.80 26.95
CA GLY A 514 -14.57 16.72 27.20
C GLY A 514 -14.94 15.91 25.96
N LEU A 515 -14.01 15.81 24.99
CA LEU A 515 -14.26 15.16 23.69
C LEU A 515 -14.15 13.63 23.75
N ALA A 516 -13.32 13.09 24.62
CA ALA A 516 -13.11 11.65 24.79
C ALA A 516 -12.45 11.34 26.13
N ASN A 517 -12.43 10.05 26.48
CA ASN A 517 -11.86 9.49 27.69
C ASN A 517 -10.63 8.64 27.36
N TYR A 518 -9.80 8.38 28.37
CA TYR A 518 -8.55 7.65 28.21
C TYR A 518 -8.34 6.55 29.26
N LEU A 519 -7.35 5.70 29.02
CA LEU A 519 -6.70 4.84 30.02
C LEU A 519 -5.20 4.86 29.76
N ARG A 520 -4.42 5.16 30.81
CA ARG A 520 -2.96 5.08 30.76
C ARG A 520 -2.49 3.95 31.66
N PHE A 521 -1.37 3.32 31.33
CA PHE A 521 -0.81 2.21 32.09
C PHE A 521 0.62 2.51 32.51
N GLU A 522 0.87 2.31 33.81
CA GLU A 522 2.20 2.34 34.41
C GLU A 522 2.56 0.91 34.83
N LEU A 523 3.56 0.33 34.19
CA LEU A 523 3.98 -1.04 34.46
C LEU A 523 5.08 -1.05 35.54
N LYS A 524 4.91 -1.90 36.55
CA LYS A 524 5.93 -2.23 37.55
C LYS A 524 6.42 -3.65 37.29
N GLY A 525 7.44 -3.74 36.47
CA GLY A 525 8.03 -4.99 35.98
C GLY A 525 8.92 -5.72 37.00
N PRO A 526 9.60 -6.80 36.57
CA PRO A 526 10.60 -7.50 37.39
C PRO A 526 11.82 -6.62 37.68
N ASN A 527 12.67 -7.05 38.63
CA ASN A 527 13.82 -6.25 39.09
C ASN A 527 14.78 -5.82 37.97
N ASN A 528 14.94 -6.62 36.93
CA ASN A 528 15.84 -6.35 35.80
C ASN A 528 15.19 -5.61 34.62
N ASN A 529 13.88 -5.38 34.67
CA ASN A 529 13.13 -4.62 33.68
C ASN A 529 11.96 -3.91 34.40
N GLN A 530 12.30 -2.92 35.24
CA GLN A 530 11.36 -2.32 36.19
C GLN A 530 10.20 -1.57 35.50
N PHE A 531 10.42 -1.09 34.28
CA PHE A 531 9.42 -0.42 33.45
C PHE A 531 8.60 -1.39 32.59
N GLY A 532 8.90 -2.69 32.59
CA GLY A 532 8.11 -3.69 31.87
C GLY A 532 8.18 -3.58 30.35
N ILE A 533 9.32 -3.14 29.80
CA ILE A 533 9.54 -3.05 28.35
C ILE A 533 9.36 -4.42 27.70
N GLY A 534 8.68 -4.47 26.56
CA GLY A 534 8.30 -5.70 25.87
C GLY A 534 7.00 -6.36 26.37
N ALA A 535 6.34 -5.81 27.40
CA ALA A 535 4.99 -6.24 27.75
C ALA A 535 3.97 -5.73 26.72
N SER A 536 2.85 -6.45 26.56
CA SER A 536 1.74 -6.03 25.71
C SER A 536 0.44 -5.90 26.49
N ILE A 537 -0.42 -4.99 26.05
CA ILE A 537 -1.73 -4.73 26.64
C ILE A 537 -2.82 -4.88 25.58
N THR A 538 -3.83 -5.69 25.89
CA THR A 538 -5.05 -5.83 25.09
C THR A 538 -6.25 -5.31 25.87
N LEU A 539 -7.00 -4.38 25.27
CA LEU A 539 -8.30 -3.92 25.76
C LEU A 539 -9.39 -4.63 24.95
N GLU A 540 -10.32 -5.29 25.63
CA GLU A 540 -11.43 -6.00 25.00
C GLU A 540 -12.77 -5.43 25.50
N ASN A 541 -13.63 -5.11 24.55
CA ASN A 541 -15.07 -4.89 24.74
C ASN A 541 -15.85 -5.85 23.83
N ASN A 542 -17.18 -5.85 23.94
CA ASN A 542 -18.02 -6.75 23.14
C ASN A 542 -17.84 -6.58 21.61
N ASP A 543 -17.43 -5.40 21.16
CA ASP A 543 -17.42 -4.95 19.78
C ASP A 543 -16.08 -4.39 19.29
N SER A 544 -15.09 -4.22 20.18
CA SER A 544 -13.79 -3.64 19.84
C SER A 544 -12.66 -4.31 20.60
N ILE A 545 -11.52 -4.47 19.94
CA ILE A 545 -10.23 -4.78 20.56
C ILE A 545 -9.29 -3.58 20.35
N GLN A 546 -8.35 -3.36 21.24
CA GLN A 546 -7.19 -2.52 20.97
C GLN A 546 -5.95 -3.23 21.53
N TYR A 547 -4.86 -3.25 20.77
CA TYR A 547 -3.59 -3.85 21.17
C TYR A 547 -2.45 -2.85 21.11
N GLN A 548 -1.53 -2.90 22.09
CA GLN A 548 -0.25 -2.18 22.04
C GLN A 548 0.87 -2.96 22.73
N GLU A 549 2.08 -2.82 22.19
CA GLU A 549 3.32 -3.30 22.80
C GLU A 549 4.12 -2.17 23.41
N HIS A 550 4.75 -2.46 24.55
CA HIS A 550 5.52 -1.49 25.29
C HIS A 550 6.96 -1.39 24.78
N THR A 551 7.15 -0.55 23.77
CA THR A 551 8.46 -0.18 23.21
C THR A 551 8.60 1.33 23.20
N LEU A 552 9.83 1.83 23.40
CA LEU A 552 10.09 3.25 23.59
C LEU A 552 10.66 3.94 22.35
N THR A 553 11.48 3.23 21.57
CA THR A 553 12.09 3.80 20.37
C THR A 553 11.10 3.75 19.22
N ARG A 554 10.73 4.93 18.71
CA ARG A 554 9.72 5.10 17.67
C ARG A 554 10.10 6.24 16.73
N GLY A 555 9.67 6.13 15.48
CA GLY A 555 9.89 7.15 14.45
C GLY A 555 11.36 7.26 14.06
N PHE A 556 11.95 8.44 14.26
CA PHE A 556 13.32 8.75 13.88
C PHE A 556 14.10 9.45 15.00
N GLN A 557 15.26 8.89 15.36
CA GLN A 557 16.21 9.43 16.33
C GLN A 557 15.66 9.68 17.76
N SER A 558 14.46 9.18 18.08
CA SER A 558 13.68 9.64 19.22
C SER A 558 13.09 8.49 20.03
N SER A 559 12.67 8.77 21.26
CA SER A 559 11.94 7.82 22.10
C SER A 559 10.77 8.48 22.84
N VAL A 560 9.74 7.69 23.13
CA VAL A 560 8.55 8.09 23.90
C VAL A 560 8.67 7.73 25.38
N GLU A 561 7.74 8.23 26.19
CA GLU A 561 7.69 7.95 27.64
C GLU A 561 7.46 6.46 27.95
N PRO A 562 7.91 5.95 29.11
CA PRO A 562 7.65 4.58 29.55
C PRO A 562 6.26 4.40 30.16
N ARG A 563 5.22 4.84 29.43
CA ARG A 563 3.80 4.62 29.73
C ARG A 563 3.06 4.26 28.45
N ILE A 564 1.97 3.51 28.59
CA ILE A 564 1.13 3.11 27.45
C ILE A 564 -0.20 3.84 27.55
N HIS A 565 -0.66 4.41 26.45
CA HIS A 565 -1.85 5.25 26.38
C HIS A 565 -2.91 4.66 25.45
N PHE A 566 -4.16 4.61 25.89
CA PHE A 566 -5.30 4.22 25.07
C PHE A 566 -6.41 5.27 25.17
N GLY A 567 -6.85 5.82 24.04
CA GLY A 567 -8.17 6.44 23.97
C GLY A 567 -9.25 5.37 24.03
N VAL A 568 -10.35 5.68 24.72
CA VAL A 568 -11.50 4.77 24.84
C VAL A 568 -12.79 5.43 24.36
N GLY A 569 -12.66 6.55 23.63
CA GLY A 569 -13.75 7.38 23.15
C GLY A 569 -14.63 7.83 24.31
N GLN A 570 -15.95 7.72 24.16
CA GLN A 570 -16.91 8.12 25.19
C GLN A 570 -17.24 7.00 26.20
N LYS A 571 -16.44 5.93 26.27
CA LYS A 571 -16.70 4.82 27.20
C LYS A 571 -16.27 5.20 28.62
N ASP A 572 -17.12 4.91 29.61
CA ASP A 572 -16.81 5.14 31.04
C ASP A 572 -15.95 4.02 31.65
N ALA A 573 -15.87 2.86 30.99
CA ALA A 573 -15.08 1.71 31.44
C ALA A 573 -14.78 0.74 30.29
N VAL A 574 -13.69 -0.01 30.43
CA VAL A 574 -13.30 -1.13 29.55
C VAL A 574 -13.63 -2.45 30.25
N GLN A 575 -14.25 -3.38 29.52
CA GLN A 575 -14.75 -4.64 30.12
C GLN A 575 -13.62 -5.54 30.60
N LYS A 576 -12.56 -5.70 29.79
CA LYS A 576 -11.43 -6.55 30.12
C LYS A 576 -10.13 -5.94 29.60
N VAL A 577 -9.12 -5.93 30.45
CA VAL A 577 -7.74 -5.57 30.11
C VAL A 577 -6.86 -6.78 30.40
N THR A 578 -6.10 -7.21 29.40
CA THR A 578 -5.12 -8.29 29.54
C THR A 578 -3.73 -7.71 29.36
N VAL A 579 -2.89 -7.80 30.39
CA VAL A 579 -1.46 -7.46 30.32
C VAL A 579 -0.67 -8.76 30.19
N THR A 580 0.14 -8.88 29.15
CA THR A 580 1.03 -10.02 28.91
C THR A 580 2.49 -9.56 29.06
N TRP A 581 3.24 -10.20 29.95
CA TRP A 581 4.64 -9.90 30.22
C TRP A 581 5.57 -10.68 29.27
N PRO A 582 6.83 -10.24 29.06
CA PRO A 582 7.78 -10.91 28.15
C PRO A 582 8.00 -12.40 28.44
N ASP A 583 7.94 -12.80 29.71
CA ASP A 583 8.08 -14.19 30.18
C ASP A 583 6.80 -15.05 29.98
N GLY A 584 5.75 -14.47 29.40
CA GLY A 584 4.47 -15.12 29.12
C GLY A 584 3.48 -15.13 30.29
N LYS A 585 3.81 -14.54 31.45
CA LYS A 585 2.83 -14.34 32.52
C LYS A 585 1.76 -13.34 32.08
N LYS A 586 0.55 -13.50 32.62
CA LYS A 586 -0.58 -12.62 32.33
C LYS A 586 -1.22 -12.07 33.61
N GLN A 587 -1.75 -10.86 33.51
CA GLN A 587 -2.65 -10.26 34.48
C GLN A 587 -3.92 -9.79 33.76
N VAL A 588 -5.09 -10.12 34.32
CA VAL A 588 -6.39 -9.73 33.75
C VAL A 588 -7.09 -8.81 34.75
N LEU A 589 -7.52 -7.66 34.27
CA LEU A 589 -8.34 -6.69 35.01
C LEU A 589 -9.72 -6.63 34.34
N GLU A 590 -10.79 -6.59 35.13
CA GLU A 590 -12.17 -6.52 34.64
C GLU A 590 -12.82 -5.20 35.05
N ASN A 591 -13.65 -4.64 34.15
CA ASN A 591 -14.44 -3.43 34.37
C ASN A 591 -13.59 -2.23 34.85
N VAL A 592 -12.50 -1.96 34.14
CA VAL A 592 -11.57 -0.86 34.45
C VAL A 592 -12.21 0.47 34.07
N THR A 593 -12.45 1.35 35.05
CA THR A 593 -13.04 2.70 34.82
C THR A 593 -12.09 3.58 34.01
N ALA A 594 -12.61 4.38 33.07
CA ALA A 594 -11.81 5.30 32.27
C ALA A 594 -11.31 6.52 33.08
N ASN A 595 -10.47 7.34 32.44
CA ASN A 595 -9.87 8.59 32.94
C ASN A 595 -8.99 8.38 34.17
N GLN A 596 -8.07 7.41 34.08
CA GLN A 596 -7.09 7.14 35.12
C GLN A 596 -5.80 6.53 34.56
N VAL A 597 -4.73 6.66 35.33
CA VAL A 597 -3.50 5.88 35.19
C VAL A 597 -3.65 4.60 36.02
N VAL A 598 -3.54 3.44 35.37
CA VAL A 598 -3.64 2.12 35.97
C VAL A 598 -2.24 1.57 36.21
N THR A 599 -1.85 1.42 37.48
CA THR A 599 -0.59 0.76 37.84
C THR A 599 -0.77 -0.75 37.84
N VAL A 600 0.06 -1.47 37.08
CA VAL A 600 0.01 -2.94 36.95
C VAL A 600 1.32 -3.55 37.47
N ASN A 601 1.24 -4.51 38.38
CA ASN A 601 2.41 -5.07 39.07
C ASN A 601 2.71 -6.50 38.61
N TYR A 602 3.92 -6.74 38.07
CA TYR A 602 4.38 -8.06 37.63
C TYR A 602 4.25 -9.14 38.72
N SER A 603 4.38 -8.77 39.99
CA SER A 603 4.22 -9.70 41.13
C SER A 603 2.82 -10.33 41.24
N GLU A 604 1.82 -9.73 40.61
CA GLU A 604 0.43 -10.22 40.57
C GLU A 604 0.13 -11.04 39.31
N ALA A 605 1.06 -11.08 38.35
CA ALA A 605 0.93 -11.82 37.12
C ALA A 605 1.16 -13.32 37.35
N ASN A 606 0.36 -14.15 36.68
CA ASN A 606 0.43 -15.59 36.80
C ASN A 606 0.76 -16.20 35.44
N LEU A 607 1.52 -17.29 35.43
CA LEU A 607 1.59 -18.13 34.23
C LEU A 607 0.18 -18.64 33.95
N PRO A 608 -0.31 -18.56 32.72
CA PRO A 608 -1.63 -19.08 32.39
C PRO A 608 -1.70 -20.57 32.78
N GLU A 609 -2.77 -20.97 33.47
CA GLU A 609 -3.06 -22.40 33.68
C GLU A 609 -3.06 -23.07 32.30
N THR A 610 -2.28 -24.16 32.14
CA THR A 610 -2.02 -24.89 30.89
C THR A 610 -2.95 -24.48 29.76
N ARG A 611 -2.39 -23.77 28.75
CA ARG A 611 -3.10 -23.36 27.53
C ARG A 611 -4.02 -24.50 27.11
N ALA A 612 -5.33 -24.33 27.28
CA ALA A 612 -6.27 -25.16 26.55
C ALA A 612 -5.80 -25.02 25.11
N LYS A 613 -5.40 -26.12 24.45
CA LYS A 613 -5.07 -26.06 23.03
C LYS A 613 -6.25 -25.35 22.39
N GLU A 614 -6.05 -24.11 21.97
CA GLU A 614 -7.04 -23.41 21.17
C GLU A 614 -7.35 -24.40 20.05
N LEU A 615 -8.61 -24.81 19.98
CA LEU A 615 -9.06 -25.63 18.88
C LEU A 615 -8.78 -24.75 17.67
N LYS A 616 -7.77 -25.11 16.87
CA LYS A 616 -7.46 -24.41 15.63
C LYS A 616 -8.77 -24.42 14.85
N GLU A 617 -9.40 -23.26 14.70
CA GLU A 617 -10.66 -23.17 13.96
C GLU A 617 -10.40 -23.73 12.57
N THR A 618 -11.29 -24.59 12.10
CA THR A 618 -11.16 -25.18 10.77
C THR A 618 -11.35 -24.07 9.75
N GLN A 619 -10.28 -23.70 9.05
CA GLN A 619 -10.32 -22.74 7.94
C GLN A 619 -11.23 -23.26 6.82
N LEU A 620 -11.92 -22.35 6.13
CA LEU A 620 -12.78 -22.69 4.99
C LEU A 620 -11.98 -23.23 3.81
N PHE A 621 -10.78 -22.68 3.60
CA PHE A 621 -9.93 -22.98 2.47
C PHE A 621 -8.57 -23.56 2.91
N THR A 622 -7.95 -24.34 2.04
CA THR A 622 -6.58 -24.84 2.24
C THR A 622 -5.88 -25.00 0.90
N ASP A 623 -4.69 -24.42 0.74
CA ASP A 623 -3.86 -24.65 -0.44
C ASP A 623 -3.36 -26.10 -0.45
N ILE A 624 -3.76 -26.87 -1.47
CA ILE A 624 -3.36 -28.26 -1.67
C ILE A 624 -2.51 -28.45 -2.93
N THR A 625 -2.01 -27.36 -3.52
CA THR A 625 -1.26 -27.37 -4.79
C THR A 625 -0.11 -28.38 -4.79
N GLU A 626 0.67 -28.38 -3.72
CA GLU A 626 1.81 -29.31 -3.56
C GLU A 626 1.35 -30.74 -3.22
N GLU A 627 0.21 -30.92 -2.54
CA GLU A 627 -0.34 -32.24 -2.20
C GLU A 627 -0.78 -33.01 -3.45
N ILE A 628 -1.50 -32.33 -4.35
CA ILE A 628 -1.99 -32.92 -5.61
C ILE A 628 -0.91 -32.98 -6.70
N LYS A 629 0.24 -32.33 -6.47
CA LYS A 629 1.41 -32.28 -7.37
C LYS A 629 1.09 -31.71 -8.75
N LEU A 630 0.24 -30.69 -8.82
CA LEU A 630 0.00 -29.96 -10.06
C LEU A 630 1.27 -29.15 -10.41
N ASN A 631 2.10 -29.68 -11.30
CA ASN A 631 3.39 -29.09 -11.66
C ASN A 631 3.30 -28.08 -12.82
N HIS A 632 2.19 -27.35 -12.93
CA HIS A 632 2.01 -26.32 -13.94
C HIS A 632 2.58 -24.97 -13.47
N ARG A 633 3.38 -24.31 -14.31
CA ARG A 633 3.79 -22.93 -14.14
C ARG A 633 3.56 -22.19 -15.45
N HIS A 634 2.69 -21.19 -15.42
CA HIS A 634 2.58 -20.25 -16.53
C HIS A 634 3.91 -19.52 -16.69
N LYS A 635 4.37 -19.34 -17.93
CA LYS A 635 5.65 -18.69 -18.21
C LYS A 635 5.42 -17.58 -19.22
N GLU A 636 5.67 -16.36 -18.76
CA GLU A 636 5.49 -15.18 -19.58
C GLU A 636 6.68 -14.96 -20.54
N ASN A 637 6.44 -14.18 -21.60
CA ASN A 637 7.45 -13.80 -22.58
C ASN A 637 8.16 -12.47 -22.22
N ASP A 638 9.40 -12.31 -22.70
CA ASP A 638 10.22 -11.11 -22.45
C ASP A 638 9.92 -10.00 -23.46
N HIS A 639 8.68 -9.50 -23.42
CA HIS A 639 8.24 -8.35 -24.21
C HIS A 639 8.20 -7.07 -23.37
N ASN A 640 8.63 -5.97 -23.99
CA ASN A 640 8.64 -4.65 -23.36
C ASN A 640 7.82 -3.64 -24.18
N ASP A 641 6.56 -3.48 -23.83
CA ASP A 641 5.61 -2.57 -24.48
C ASP A 641 6.10 -1.11 -24.45
N PHE A 642 6.79 -0.72 -23.37
CA PHE A 642 7.29 0.63 -23.15
C PHE A 642 8.33 1.08 -24.20
N ASP A 643 8.98 0.16 -24.91
CA ASP A 643 9.92 0.50 -26.00
C ASP A 643 9.21 1.17 -27.20
N MET A 644 7.92 0.87 -27.38
CA MET A 644 7.11 1.41 -28.45
C MET A 644 6.26 2.60 -27.99
N GLU A 645 5.75 2.53 -26.77
CA GLU A 645 4.81 3.48 -26.19
C GLU A 645 5.30 3.87 -24.79
N VAL A 646 6.17 4.89 -24.74
CA VAL A 646 6.98 5.25 -23.55
C VAL A 646 6.12 5.63 -22.35
N LEU A 647 4.95 6.23 -22.59
CA LEU A 647 4.05 6.73 -21.57
C LEU A 647 2.86 5.80 -21.29
N LEU A 648 2.96 4.51 -21.66
CA LEU A 648 1.98 3.50 -21.24
C LEU A 648 1.86 3.44 -19.69
N PRO A 649 0.65 3.26 -19.16
CA PRO A 649 0.45 3.09 -17.72
C PRO A 649 0.88 1.70 -17.21
N HIS A 650 0.71 0.66 -18.02
CA HIS A 650 1.10 -0.73 -17.74
C HIS A 650 1.30 -1.48 -19.06
N LYS A 651 1.95 -2.65 -19.01
CA LYS A 651 2.08 -3.53 -20.18
C LYS A 651 0.72 -4.08 -20.59
N MET A 652 0.58 -4.37 -21.88
CA MET A 652 -0.63 -4.95 -22.47
C MET A 652 -0.41 -6.37 -23.02
N SER A 653 0.80 -6.92 -22.88
CA SER A 653 1.18 -8.26 -23.36
C SER A 653 1.29 -9.32 -22.25
N GLN A 654 0.71 -9.10 -21.07
CA GLN A 654 0.90 -9.95 -19.88
C GLN A 654 -0.40 -10.06 -19.05
N PHE A 655 -1.55 -10.21 -19.73
CA PHE A 655 -2.86 -10.26 -19.09
C PHE A 655 -3.45 -11.68 -18.97
N GLY A 656 -2.85 -12.68 -19.63
CA GLY A 656 -3.13 -14.10 -19.36
C GLY A 656 -2.38 -14.64 -18.14
N PRO A 657 -2.58 -15.90 -17.73
CA PRO A 657 -3.41 -16.91 -18.37
C PRO A 657 -4.87 -16.85 -17.94
N THR A 658 -5.74 -17.36 -18.81
CA THR A 658 -7.15 -17.64 -18.49
C THR A 658 -7.38 -19.13 -18.27
N ILE A 659 -8.49 -19.48 -17.62
CA ILE A 659 -8.83 -20.87 -17.26
C ILE A 659 -10.29 -21.19 -17.60
N ALA A 660 -10.54 -22.41 -18.06
CA ALA A 660 -11.89 -22.94 -18.31
C ALA A 660 -12.00 -24.37 -17.78
N VAL A 661 -13.19 -24.76 -17.31
CA VAL A 661 -13.46 -26.06 -16.65
C VAL A 661 -14.64 -26.76 -17.34
N ALA A 662 -14.48 -28.04 -17.67
CA ALA A 662 -15.51 -28.86 -18.32
C ALA A 662 -15.13 -30.35 -18.26
N ASP A 663 -16.11 -31.27 -18.29
CA ASP A 663 -15.84 -32.69 -18.60
C ASP A 663 -15.60 -32.83 -20.11
N ILE A 664 -14.34 -32.93 -20.53
CA ILE A 664 -13.98 -32.95 -21.96
C ILE A 664 -13.91 -34.38 -22.52
N ASN A 665 -14.02 -35.40 -21.68
CA ASN A 665 -13.79 -36.80 -22.07
C ASN A 665 -14.97 -37.74 -21.78
N GLY A 666 -16.05 -37.20 -21.21
CA GLY A 666 -17.32 -37.86 -20.98
C GLY A 666 -17.30 -38.85 -19.81
N ASP A 667 -16.33 -38.75 -18.89
CA ASP A 667 -16.20 -39.65 -17.74
C ASP A 667 -16.90 -39.14 -16.46
N GLN A 668 -17.61 -38.02 -16.56
CA GLN A 668 -18.31 -37.31 -15.47
C GLN A 668 -17.37 -36.69 -14.44
N LEU A 669 -16.09 -36.52 -14.77
CA LEU A 669 -15.13 -35.73 -14.00
C LEU A 669 -14.83 -34.45 -14.76
N GLU A 670 -14.86 -33.32 -14.06
CA GLU A 670 -14.51 -32.04 -14.68
C GLU A 670 -12.98 -31.98 -14.88
N ASP A 671 -12.57 -31.62 -16.08
CA ASP A 671 -11.20 -31.34 -16.48
C ASP A 671 -11.01 -29.82 -16.59
N PHE A 672 -9.79 -29.35 -16.85
CA PHE A 672 -9.58 -27.91 -17.11
C PHE A 672 -8.53 -27.63 -18.17
N PHE A 673 -8.67 -26.46 -18.81
CA PHE A 673 -7.70 -25.88 -19.74
C PHE A 673 -7.12 -24.60 -19.15
N ILE A 674 -5.80 -24.40 -19.30
CA ILE A 674 -5.14 -23.14 -18.97
C ILE A 674 -4.42 -22.58 -20.20
N GLY A 675 -4.63 -21.30 -20.48
CA GLY A 675 -4.05 -20.59 -21.62
C GLY A 675 -2.53 -20.42 -21.53
N GLY A 676 -1.87 -20.38 -22.69
CA GLY A 676 -0.44 -20.09 -22.81
C GLY A 676 -0.16 -18.65 -23.24
N ALA A 677 0.89 -18.06 -22.65
CA ALA A 677 1.53 -16.85 -23.19
C ALA A 677 2.13 -17.09 -24.58
N LYS A 678 2.45 -16.02 -25.30
CA LYS A 678 3.12 -16.12 -26.61
C LYS A 678 4.40 -16.98 -26.56
N ASP A 679 4.50 -17.88 -27.54
CA ASP A 679 5.52 -18.91 -27.73
C ASP A 679 5.49 -20.08 -26.72
N THR A 680 4.47 -20.11 -25.85
CA THR A 680 4.12 -21.19 -24.92
C THR A 680 2.73 -21.74 -25.27
N SER A 681 2.54 -23.06 -25.29
CA SER A 681 1.22 -23.64 -25.58
C SER A 681 0.34 -23.66 -24.34
N GLY A 682 -0.96 -23.42 -24.50
CA GLY A 682 -1.95 -23.80 -23.50
C GLY A 682 -1.94 -25.30 -23.22
N VAL A 683 -2.55 -25.71 -22.10
CA VAL A 683 -2.43 -27.06 -21.54
C VAL A 683 -3.76 -27.55 -20.99
N PHE A 684 -4.11 -28.81 -21.29
CA PHE A 684 -5.24 -29.49 -20.67
C PHE A 684 -4.79 -30.33 -19.46
N PHE A 685 -5.65 -30.42 -18.46
CA PHE A 685 -5.48 -31.24 -17.28
C PHE A 685 -6.69 -32.12 -17.08
N LEU A 686 -6.49 -33.43 -17.28
CA LEU A 686 -7.52 -34.44 -17.08
C LEU A 686 -7.60 -34.83 -15.61
N GLN A 687 -8.79 -34.84 -15.05
CA GLN A 687 -9.01 -35.27 -13.69
C GLN A 687 -8.98 -36.79 -13.60
N ASN A 688 -8.21 -37.31 -12.65
CA ASN A 688 -8.17 -38.73 -12.33
C ASN A 688 -9.25 -39.06 -11.29
N SER A 689 -9.66 -40.32 -11.23
CA SER A 689 -10.68 -40.80 -10.25
C SER A 689 -10.33 -40.57 -8.77
N ASP A 690 -9.09 -40.23 -8.44
CA ASP A 690 -8.64 -39.90 -7.08
C ASP A 690 -8.65 -38.39 -6.79
N GLY A 691 -9.09 -37.56 -7.74
CA GLY A 691 -9.13 -36.10 -7.66
C GLY A 691 -7.81 -35.39 -8.00
N SER A 692 -6.77 -36.13 -8.41
CA SER A 692 -5.53 -35.55 -8.95
C SER A 692 -5.68 -35.23 -10.44
N PHE A 693 -4.73 -34.48 -11.01
CA PHE A 693 -4.78 -34.07 -12.42
C PHE A 693 -3.58 -34.58 -13.22
N SER A 694 -3.84 -35.02 -14.45
CA SER A 694 -2.85 -35.48 -15.42
C SER A 694 -2.78 -34.50 -16.59
N GLU A 695 -1.59 -33.98 -16.88
CA GLU A 695 -1.37 -33.14 -18.06
C GLU A 695 -1.62 -33.93 -19.36
N MET A 696 -2.45 -33.38 -20.26
CA MET A 696 -2.68 -33.91 -21.60
C MET A 696 -2.00 -33.03 -22.64
N VAL A 697 -0.94 -33.57 -23.26
CA VAL A 697 -0.21 -32.91 -24.33
C VAL A 697 -1.02 -32.93 -25.61
N SER A 698 -1.12 -31.77 -26.27
CA SER A 698 -1.94 -31.62 -27.47
C SER A 698 -1.16 -30.97 -28.63
N GLU A 699 -1.01 -31.71 -29.74
CA GLU A 699 -0.15 -31.29 -30.87
C GLU A 699 -0.66 -30.01 -31.57
N MET A 700 -1.97 -29.76 -31.58
CA MET A 700 -2.58 -28.57 -32.17
C MET A 700 -2.31 -27.29 -31.33
N LEU A 701 -2.33 -27.37 -30.00
CA LEU A 701 -1.96 -26.25 -29.13
C LEU A 701 -0.47 -25.95 -29.25
N ILE A 702 0.36 -26.97 -29.38
CA ILE A 702 1.79 -26.80 -29.68
C ILE A 702 1.99 -26.11 -31.03
N ALA A 703 1.17 -26.45 -32.04
CA ALA A 703 1.22 -25.81 -33.35
C ALA A 703 0.79 -24.34 -33.30
N ASP A 704 -0.15 -24.00 -32.41
CA ASP A 704 -0.73 -22.65 -32.28
C ASP A 704 -0.05 -21.77 -31.22
N LYS A 705 0.93 -22.29 -30.46
CA LYS A 705 1.64 -21.59 -29.36
C LYS A 705 2.22 -20.21 -29.68
N ARG A 706 2.27 -19.80 -30.94
CA ARG A 706 2.74 -18.46 -31.33
C ARG A 706 1.68 -17.38 -31.08
N SER A 707 0.43 -17.76 -30.93
CA SER A 707 -0.65 -16.89 -30.44
C SER A 707 -0.62 -16.87 -28.92
N GLU A 708 -1.01 -15.75 -28.32
CA GLU A 708 -1.25 -15.63 -26.88
C GLU A 708 -2.72 -15.95 -26.60
N ASP A 709 -2.97 -16.79 -25.59
CA ASP A 709 -4.31 -17.22 -25.19
C ASP A 709 -4.86 -16.25 -24.14
N MET A 710 -5.70 -15.31 -24.57
CA MET A 710 -6.19 -14.21 -23.74
C MET A 710 -7.56 -14.47 -23.12
N GLY A 711 -8.35 -15.38 -23.69
CA GLY A 711 -9.63 -15.84 -23.17
C GLY A 711 -9.93 -17.25 -23.65
N CYS A 712 -10.64 -18.04 -22.85
CA CYS A 712 -11.04 -19.40 -23.21
C CYS A 712 -12.39 -19.75 -22.59
N GLU A 713 -13.15 -20.61 -23.27
CA GLU A 713 -14.43 -21.13 -22.76
C GLU A 713 -14.76 -22.48 -23.41
N PHE A 714 -15.45 -23.34 -22.66
CA PHE A 714 -15.97 -24.62 -23.17
C PHE A 714 -17.47 -24.53 -23.45
N PHE A 715 -17.90 -24.95 -24.64
CA PHE A 715 -19.33 -25.03 -24.99
C PHE A 715 -19.55 -25.98 -26.17
N ASP A 716 -20.79 -26.46 -26.35
CA ASP A 716 -21.17 -27.30 -27.49
C ASP A 716 -21.39 -26.41 -28.73
N ALA A 717 -20.42 -26.38 -29.64
CA ALA A 717 -20.43 -25.44 -30.76
C ALA A 717 -21.25 -25.93 -31.96
N ASP A 718 -21.36 -27.24 -32.17
CA ASP A 718 -22.07 -27.82 -33.32
C ASP A 718 -23.32 -28.64 -32.97
N GLY A 719 -23.69 -28.68 -31.68
CA GLY A 719 -24.91 -29.28 -31.17
C GLY A 719 -24.85 -30.80 -31.07
N ASP A 720 -23.66 -31.39 -31.05
CA ASP A 720 -23.47 -32.85 -30.97
C ASP A 720 -23.42 -33.39 -29.53
N GLY A 721 -23.37 -32.50 -28.54
CA GLY A 721 -23.38 -32.78 -27.11
C GLY A 721 -21.99 -32.90 -26.48
N ASP A 722 -20.91 -32.82 -27.26
CA ASP A 722 -19.54 -32.79 -26.77
C ASP A 722 -19.10 -31.33 -26.57
N LEU A 723 -18.33 -31.05 -25.50
CA LEU A 723 -17.89 -29.68 -25.20
C LEU A 723 -16.61 -29.35 -25.98
N ASP A 724 -16.70 -28.32 -26.81
CA ASP A 724 -15.63 -27.77 -27.65
C ASP A 724 -14.89 -26.63 -26.95
N LEU A 725 -13.64 -26.36 -27.37
CA LEU A 725 -12.83 -25.28 -26.80
C LEU A 725 -12.71 -24.11 -27.78
N TYR A 726 -13.11 -22.92 -27.33
CA TYR A 726 -12.79 -21.66 -28.01
C TYR A 726 -11.69 -20.93 -27.28
N VAL A 727 -10.70 -20.43 -28.03
CA VAL A 727 -9.58 -19.64 -27.50
C VAL A 727 -9.48 -18.31 -28.26
N VAL A 728 -9.61 -17.22 -27.51
CA VAL A 728 -9.41 -15.85 -27.97
C VAL A 728 -7.92 -15.55 -28.05
N SER A 729 -7.49 -15.03 -29.19
CA SER A 729 -6.10 -14.61 -29.43
C SER A 729 -5.94 -13.12 -29.13
N GLY A 730 -4.98 -12.76 -28.28
CA GLY A 730 -4.72 -11.35 -27.93
C GLY A 730 -3.25 -10.99 -27.75
N GLY A 731 -2.98 -9.94 -26.98
CA GLY A 731 -1.64 -9.42 -26.72
C GLY A 731 -1.27 -8.14 -27.50
N ASN A 732 -0.01 -7.70 -27.34
CA ASN A 732 0.53 -6.45 -27.92
C ASN A 732 1.82 -6.66 -28.77
N GLU A 733 2.29 -7.90 -28.87
CA GLU A 733 3.60 -8.22 -29.42
C GLU A 733 3.64 -8.08 -30.94
N TYR A 734 2.54 -8.41 -31.61
CA TYR A 734 2.39 -8.29 -33.06
C TYR A 734 1.85 -6.92 -33.46
N LYS A 735 1.82 -6.64 -34.77
CA LYS A 735 1.20 -5.42 -35.30
C LYS A 735 -0.30 -5.63 -35.46
N ALA A 736 -1.09 -4.56 -35.44
CA ALA A 736 -2.51 -4.62 -35.76
C ALA A 736 -2.80 -5.47 -37.03
N SER A 737 -3.87 -6.27 -36.96
CA SER A 737 -4.30 -7.17 -38.04
C SER A 737 -3.28 -8.25 -38.43
N HIS A 738 -2.43 -8.69 -37.50
CA HIS A 738 -1.57 -9.85 -37.73
C HIS A 738 -2.39 -11.15 -37.72
N PRO A 739 -2.11 -12.14 -38.60
CA PRO A 739 -2.89 -13.38 -38.68
C PRO A 739 -2.90 -14.25 -37.40
N LEU A 740 -1.96 -14.01 -36.48
CA LEU A 740 -1.92 -14.73 -35.19
C LEU A 740 -2.92 -14.19 -34.16
N TYR A 741 -3.62 -13.10 -34.47
CA TYR A 741 -4.78 -12.62 -33.69
C TYR A 741 -6.08 -13.30 -34.13
N GLN A 742 -6.04 -14.26 -35.05
CA GLN A 742 -7.23 -15.04 -35.37
C GLN A 742 -7.56 -15.97 -34.19
N ASP A 743 -8.79 -15.88 -33.72
CA ASP A 743 -9.33 -16.78 -32.69
C ASP A 743 -9.44 -18.22 -33.20
N ARG A 744 -9.45 -19.17 -32.27
CA ARG A 744 -9.29 -20.60 -32.55
C ARG A 744 -10.42 -21.38 -31.91
N LEU A 745 -11.17 -22.13 -32.71
CA LEU A 745 -12.15 -23.12 -32.25
C LEU A 745 -11.58 -24.53 -32.45
N TYR A 746 -11.67 -25.36 -31.42
CA TYR A 746 -11.25 -26.75 -31.42
C TYR A 746 -12.46 -27.64 -31.09
N LEU A 747 -12.86 -28.47 -32.04
CA LEU A 747 -13.99 -29.39 -31.90
C LEU A 747 -13.53 -30.67 -31.20
N ASN A 748 -14.30 -31.14 -30.22
CA ASN A 748 -14.06 -32.34 -29.44
C ASN A 748 -14.75 -33.57 -30.07
N ASP A 749 -14.30 -34.78 -29.73
CA ASP A 749 -14.92 -36.05 -30.16
C ASP A 749 -15.62 -36.81 -29.02
N GLY A 750 -15.83 -36.10 -27.91
CA GLY A 750 -16.37 -36.61 -26.65
C GLY A 750 -15.42 -37.51 -25.88
N LYS A 751 -14.16 -37.66 -26.32
CA LYS A 751 -13.12 -38.48 -25.65
C LYS A 751 -11.86 -37.67 -25.37
N GLY A 752 -11.99 -36.34 -25.37
CA GLY A 752 -10.89 -35.41 -25.16
C GLY A 752 -9.92 -35.33 -26.34
N GLN A 753 -10.31 -35.77 -27.55
CA GLN A 753 -9.52 -35.54 -28.76
C GLN A 753 -10.07 -34.35 -29.52
N PHE A 754 -9.24 -33.32 -29.69
CA PHE A 754 -9.64 -32.06 -30.30
C PHE A 754 -9.06 -31.87 -31.70
N GLU A 755 -9.87 -31.37 -32.63
CA GLU A 755 -9.45 -30.95 -33.98
C GLU A 755 -9.77 -29.46 -34.20
N LYS A 756 -8.83 -28.72 -34.79
CA LYS A 756 -9.03 -27.29 -35.08
C LYS A 756 -10.03 -27.09 -36.23
N ALA A 757 -11.11 -26.35 -35.98
CA ALA A 757 -12.10 -26.00 -36.99
C ALA A 757 -11.69 -24.77 -37.81
N VAL A 758 -10.84 -24.98 -38.81
CA VAL A 758 -10.17 -23.91 -39.60
C VAL A 758 -11.15 -22.94 -40.28
N ASP A 759 -12.31 -23.42 -40.70
CA ASP A 759 -13.30 -22.61 -41.42
C ASP A 759 -14.52 -22.26 -40.56
N ALA A 760 -14.59 -22.60 -39.26
CA ALA A 760 -15.80 -22.36 -38.47
C ALA A 760 -16.03 -20.87 -38.15
N LEU A 761 -14.95 -20.12 -37.92
CA LEU A 761 -15.00 -18.71 -37.53
C LEU A 761 -14.83 -17.76 -38.73
N PRO A 762 -15.43 -16.56 -38.69
CA PRO A 762 -15.11 -15.50 -39.65
C PRO A 762 -13.67 -15.00 -39.45
N GLU A 763 -13.15 -14.24 -40.42
CA GLU A 763 -11.85 -13.58 -40.28
C GLU A 763 -11.95 -12.45 -39.24
N MET A 764 -11.31 -12.66 -38.09
CA MET A 764 -11.34 -11.76 -36.92
C MET A 764 -9.93 -11.60 -36.34
N ILE A 765 -9.08 -10.89 -37.06
CA ILE A 765 -7.66 -10.66 -36.73
C ILE A 765 -7.45 -9.47 -35.80
N THR A 766 -8.15 -9.48 -34.66
CA THR A 766 -8.14 -8.41 -33.64
C THR A 766 -7.59 -8.94 -32.32
N SER A 767 -6.86 -8.11 -31.57
CA SER A 767 -6.42 -8.51 -30.22
C SER A 767 -7.61 -8.50 -29.26
N GLY A 768 -8.09 -9.69 -28.90
CA GLY A 768 -9.24 -9.91 -28.03
C GLY A 768 -8.89 -10.13 -26.55
N SER A 769 -9.92 -10.28 -25.72
CA SER A 769 -9.79 -10.51 -24.26
C SER A 769 -10.63 -11.66 -23.72
N LYS A 770 -11.92 -11.75 -24.05
CA LYS A 770 -12.83 -12.76 -23.50
C LYS A 770 -13.84 -13.23 -24.55
N VAL A 771 -14.34 -14.45 -24.36
CA VAL A 771 -15.45 -15.04 -25.11
C VAL A 771 -16.49 -15.53 -24.11
N ILE A 772 -17.77 -15.29 -24.36
CA ILE A 772 -18.86 -15.77 -23.51
C ILE A 772 -20.01 -16.31 -24.37
N PRO A 773 -20.31 -17.61 -24.29
CA PRO A 773 -21.40 -18.25 -25.03
C PRO A 773 -22.76 -17.98 -24.39
N ALA A 774 -23.77 -17.78 -25.23
CA ALA A 774 -25.19 -17.74 -24.84
C ALA A 774 -26.11 -17.91 -26.05
N ASP A 775 -27.26 -18.54 -25.84
CA ASP A 775 -28.37 -18.57 -26.81
C ASP A 775 -29.21 -17.28 -26.66
N PHE A 776 -28.73 -16.17 -27.24
CA PHE A 776 -29.36 -14.85 -27.03
C PHE A 776 -30.61 -14.64 -27.89
N ASP A 777 -30.77 -15.40 -28.98
CA ASP A 777 -31.92 -15.31 -29.89
C ASP A 777 -32.94 -16.46 -29.72
N LYS A 778 -32.65 -17.41 -28.83
CA LYS A 778 -33.49 -18.55 -28.43
C LYS A 778 -33.75 -19.54 -29.56
N ASP A 779 -32.79 -19.72 -30.46
CA ASP A 779 -32.90 -20.69 -31.54
C ASP A 779 -32.36 -22.09 -31.17
N GLY A 780 -31.65 -22.19 -30.04
CA GLY A 780 -31.12 -23.41 -29.45
C GLY A 780 -29.65 -23.68 -29.73
N ASP A 781 -29.01 -22.90 -30.62
CA ASP A 781 -27.57 -22.91 -30.81
C ASP A 781 -26.92 -21.88 -29.86
N LEU A 782 -25.75 -22.19 -29.30
CA LEU A 782 -25.02 -21.21 -28.48
C LEU A 782 -24.26 -20.23 -29.38
N ASP A 783 -24.66 -18.96 -29.34
CA ASP A 783 -23.95 -17.83 -29.95
C ASP A 783 -22.80 -17.34 -29.06
N LEU A 784 -21.97 -16.43 -29.58
CA LEU A 784 -20.83 -15.89 -28.84
C LEU A 784 -20.82 -14.37 -28.80
N PHE A 785 -20.56 -13.81 -27.62
CA PHE A 785 -19.93 -12.48 -27.52
C PHE A 785 -18.40 -12.65 -27.41
N VAL A 786 -17.64 -11.92 -28.23
CA VAL A 786 -16.17 -11.87 -28.16
C VAL A 786 -15.72 -10.42 -27.96
N GLY A 787 -15.07 -10.16 -26.84
CA GLY A 787 -14.59 -8.83 -26.45
C GLY A 787 -13.28 -8.46 -27.14
N GLY A 788 -13.27 -7.31 -27.82
CA GLY A 788 -12.05 -6.69 -28.35
C GLY A 788 -11.30 -5.93 -27.27
N ARG A 789 -10.00 -6.20 -27.09
CA ARG A 789 -9.19 -5.53 -26.05
C ARG A 789 -8.59 -4.23 -26.55
N GLN A 790 -7.70 -4.26 -27.54
CA GLN A 790 -6.98 -3.06 -28.00
C GLN A 790 -6.46 -3.21 -29.43
N VAL A 791 -6.20 -2.10 -30.10
CA VAL A 791 -5.39 -2.10 -31.33
C VAL A 791 -3.91 -2.16 -30.93
N PRO A 792 -3.17 -3.23 -31.27
CA PRO A 792 -1.77 -3.39 -30.83
C PRO A 792 -0.88 -2.22 -31.25
N LYS A 793 -0.07 -1.73 -30.31
CA LYS A 793 0.90 -0.63 -30.46
C LYS A 793 0.24 0.71 -30.79
N SER A 794 -0.96 0.91 -30.29
CA SER A 794 -1.78 2.12 -30.51
C SER A 794 -2.71 2.35 -29.33
N TYR A 795 -2.25 2.13 -28.10
CA TYR A 795 -3.02 2.44 -26.90
C TYR A 795 -3.41 3.94 -26.87
N PRO A 796 -4.62 4.31 -26.42
CA PRO A 796 -5.71 3.48 -25.88
C PRO A 796 -6.78 3.12 -26.93
N ILE A 797 -6.42 2.93 -28.21
CA ILE A 797 -7.41 2.70 -29.28
C ILE A 797 -8.08 1.32 -29.09
N PRO A 798 -9.42 1.26 -28.96
CA PRO A 798 -10.13 0.00 -28.75
C PRO A 798 -10.18 -0.87 -30.00
N ALA A 799 -10.12 -2.19 -29.80
CA ALA A 799 -10.36 -3.16 -30.86
C ALA A 799 -11.87 -3.37 -31.10
N LYS A 800 -12.20 -3.97 -32.25
CA LYS A 800 -13.57 -4.38 -32.55
C LYS A 800 -13.98 -5.55 -31.65
N SER A 801 -15.20 -5.50 -31.12
CA SER A 801 -15.86 -6.63 -30.46
C SER A 801 -16.87 -7.29 -31.42
N TYR A 802 -17.29 -8.51 -31.11
CA TYR A 802 -18.10 -9.34 -32.00
C TYR A 802 -19.29 -9.97 -31.26
N ILE A 803 -20.47 -9.96 -31.89
CA ILE A 803 -21.51 -10.97 -31.68
C ILE A 803 -21.48 -11.91 -32.88
N LEU A 804 -21.20 -13.18 -32.60
CA LEU A 804 -21.15 -14.24 -33.58
C LEU A 804 -22.40 -15.10 -33.44
N ARG A 805 -23.29 -15.05 -34.43
CA ARG A 805 -24.41 -15.99 -34.50
C ARG A 805 -23.90 -17.37 -34.92
N ASN A 806 -24.30 -18.40 -34.21
CA ASN A 806 -24.01 -19.79 -34.54
C ASN A 806 -25.10 -20.34 -35.47
N ASP A 807 -24.72 -20.96 -36.58
CA ASP A 807 -25.64 -21.62 -37.51
C ASP A 807 -25.20 -23.10 -37.63
N GLY A 808 -25.30 -23.88 -36.55
CA GLY A 808 -24.88 -25.29 -36.46
C GLY A 808 -23.37 -25.52 -36.64
N GLY A 809 -22.53 -24.90 -35.81
CA GLY A 809 -21.07 -25.03 -35.83
C GLY A 809 -20.35 -24.06 -36.78
N LYS A 810 -21.10 -23.15 -37.40
CA LYS A 810 -20.59 -22.14 -38.34
C LYS A 810 -20.97 -20.75 -37.85
N PHE A 811 -19.98 -19.93 -37.54
CA PHE A 811 -20.19 -18.63 -36.91
C PHE A 811 -20.22 -17.49 -37.94
N THR A 812 -21.15 -16.56 -37.77
CA THR A 812 -21.30 -15.36 -38.60
C THR A 812 -21.29 -14.09 -37.73
N ASP A 813 -20.42 -13.14 -38.06
CA ASP A 813 -20.42 -11.82 -37.41
C ASP A 813 -21.69 -11.02 -37.79
N VAL A 814 -22.58 -10.87 -36.82
CA VAL A 814 -23.84 -10.11 -36.93
C VAL A 814 -23.80 -8.78 -36.17
N THR A 815 -22.68 -8.43 -35.56
CA THR A 815 -22.52 -7.30 -34.62
C THR A 815 -23.11 -6.00 -35.16
N ALA A 816 -22.69 -5.59 -36.36
CA ALA A 816 -23.11 -4.30 -36.93
C ALA A 816 -24.60 -4.26 -37.31
N GLU A 817 -25.25 -5.42 -37.46
CA GLU A 817 -26.68 -5.52 -37.79
C GLU A 817 -27.55 -5.40 -36.53
N ILE A 818 -27.15 -6.08 -35.46
CA ILE A 818 -27.99 -6.25 -34.26
C ILE A 818 -27.57 -5.37 -33.09
N ALA A 819 -26.31 -4.92 -33.05
CA ALA A 819 -25.73 -4.11 -31.98
C ALA A 819 -24.63 -3.16 -32.50
N PRO A 820 -24.96 -2.11 -33.27
CA PRO A 820 -23.96 -1.20 -33.86
C PRO A 820 -22.98 -0.59 -32.85
N ASP A 821 -23.45 -0.31 -31.63
CA ASP A 821 -22.64 0.27 -30.56
C ASP A 821 -21.61 -0.73 -29.97
N LEU A 822 -21.78 -2.04 -30.21
CA LEU A 822 -20.81 -3.09 -29.85
C LEU A 822 -19.71 -3.31 -30.89
N VAL A 823 -19.70 -2.58 -32.01
CA VAL A 823 -18.59 -2.67 -32.97
C VAL A 823 -17.31 -2.08 -32.39
N ALA A 824 -17.40 -1.07 -31.52
CA ALA A 824 -16.24 -0.48 -30.85
C ALA A 824 -16.65 0.06 -29.45
N PRO A 825 -17.02 -0.84 -28.52
CA PRO A 825 -17.59 -0.44 -27.22
C PRO A 825 -16.54 0.11 -26.25
N GLY A 826 -15.25 -0.06 -26.56
CA GLY A 826 -14.10 0.31 -25.73
C GLY A 826 -13.13 -0.86 -25.59
N MET A 827 -12.20 -0.79 -24.62
CA MET A 827 -11.20 -1.84 -24.39
C MET A 827 -11.71 -2.93 -23.45
N VAL A 828 -12.53 -3.84 -23.96
CA VAL A 828 -13.29 -4.83 -23.18
C VAL A 828 -12.35 -5.78 -22.44
N THR A 829 -12.65 -6.05 -21.17
CA THR A 829 -11.93 -7.02 -20.32
C THR A 829 -12.82 -8.20 -19.92
N THR A 830 -14.13 -7.98 -19.78
CA THR A 830 -15.10 -9.02 -19.42
C THR A 830 -16.52 -8.63 -19.82
N ALA A 831 -17.44 -9.60 -19.75
CA ALA A 831 -18.86 -9.43 -20.01
C ALA A 831 -19.69 -10.43 -19.18
N LEU A 832 -21.01 -10.27 -19.18
CA LEU A 832 -21.97 -11.22 -18.63
C LEU A 832 -23.25 -11.23 -19.47
N TRP A 833 -23.79 -12.42 -19.72
CA TRP A 833 -25.16 -12.60 -20.20
C TRP A 833 -26.09 -12.80 -19.01
N ILE A 834 -27.03 -11.89 -18.79
CA ILE A 834 -27.98 -11.93 -17.67
C ILE A 834 -29.33 -11.36 -18.10
N ASP A 835 -30.42 -11.88 -17.56
CA ASP A 835 -31.74 -11.24 -17.66
C ASP A 835 -31.89 -10.29 -16.46
N TYR A 836 -31.41 -9.05 -16.60
CA TYR A 836 -31.41 -8.10 -15.47
C TYR A 836 -32.74 -7.37 -15.31
N ASP A 837 -33.65 -7.44 -16.29
CA ASP A 837 -34.96 -6.79 -16.20
C ASP A 837 -36.16 -7.75 -16.16
N ASN A 838 -35.87 -9.05 -16.01
CA ASN A 838 -36.83 -10.13 -15.82
C ASN A 838 -37.84 -10.24 -16.95
N ASP A 839 -37.40 -10.07 -18.21
CA ASP A 839 -38.24 -10.20 -19.41
C ASP A 839 -38.05 -11.54 -20.16
N ASP A 840 -37.32 -12.47 -19.53
CA ASP A 840 -36.87 -13.77 -20.03
C ASP A 840 -35.86 -13.66 -21.20
N LEU A 841 -35.43 -12.48 -21.65
CA LEU A 841 -34.38 -12.36 -22.67
C LEU A 841 -33.01 -12.13 -22.01
N LEU A 842 -31.97 -12.76 -22.54
CA LEU A 842 -30.61 -12.50 -22.07
C LEU A 842 -30.16 -11.13 -22.60
N ASP A 843 -29.84 -10.25 -21.67
CA ASP A 843 -29.17 -8.98 -21.89
C ASP A 843 -27.66 -9.14 -21.74
N LEU A 844 -26.90 -8.18 -22.25
CA LEU A 844 -25.44 -8.17 -22.17
C LEU A 844 -24.97 -7.00 -21.30
N VAL A 845 -24.15 -7.29 -20.30
CA VAL A 845 -23.40 -6.27 -19.56
C VAL A 845 -21.92 -6.44 -19.86
N ILE A 846 -21.25 -5.36 -20.23
CA ILE A 846 -19.81 -5.39 -20.54
C ILE A 846 -19.04 -4.35 -19.73
N THR A 847 -17.79 -4.66 -19.44
CA THR A 847 -16.84 -3.74 -18.82
C THR A 847 -15.45 -3.86 -19.43
N GLY A 848 -14.59 -2.90 -19.09
CA GLY A 848 -13.28 -2.76 -19.68
C GLY A 848 -12.53 -1.56 -19.13
N GLU A 849 -11.39 -1.30 -19.75
CA GLU A 849 -10.56 -0.17 -19.40
C GLU A 849 -11.02 1.09 -20.13
N TRP A 850 -11.12 2.21 -19.40
CA TRP A 850 -11.62 3.51 -19.88
C TRP A 850 -13.08 3.51 -20.33
N MET A 851 -13.87 2.55 -19.88
CA MET A 851 -15.29 2.46 -20.22
C MET A 851 -16.18 2.41 -18.98
N PRO A 852 -17.43 2.87 -19.08
CA PRO A 852 -18.43 2.65 -18.04
C PRO A 852 -18.83 1.17 -17.99
N ILE A 853 -19.51 0.79 -16.90
CA ILE A 853 -20.26 -0.47 -16.87
C ILE A 853 -21.41 -0.28 -17.86
N THR A 854 -21.38 -1.04 -18.95
CA THR A 854 -22.22 -0.76 -20.11
C THR A 854 -23.31 -1.82 -20.24
N PHE A 855 -24.57 -1.38 -20.26
CA PHE A 855 -25.75 -2.24 -20.30
C PHE A 855 -26.34 -2.27 -21.72
N PHE A 856 -26.54 -3.46 -22.27
CA PHE A 856 -27.19 -3.69 -23.55
C PHE A 856 -28.45 -4.52 -23.36
N LYS A 857 -29.61 -3.91 -23.53
CA LYS A 857 -30.91 -4.60 -23.44
C LYS A 857 -31.21 -5.33 -24.74
N ASN A 858 -31.58 -6.60 -24.65
CA ASN A 858 -32.10 -7.40 -25.75
C ASN A 858 -33.57 -7.07 -26.00
N THR A 859 -33.89 -6.68 -27.23
CA THR A 859 -35.25 -6.29 -27.66
C THR A 859 -35.88 -7.32 -28.61
N GLY A 860 -35.45 -8.58 -28.51
CA GLY A 860 -35.87 -9.69 -29.37
C GLY A 860 -34.93 -9.87 -30.57
N GLY A 861 -33.63 -10.05 -30.30
CA GLY A 861 -32.58 -10.28 -31.31
C GLY A 861 -31.83 -9.02 -31.75
N LYS A 862 -32.02 -7.90 -31.03
CA LYS A 862 -31.26 -6.65 -31.20
C LYS A 862 -30.93 -6.05 -29.84
N PHE A 863 -29.78 -5.41 -29.75
CA PHE A 863 -29.30 -4.80 -28.52
C PHE A 863 -29.38 -3.28 -28.56
N GLU A 864 -29.94 -2.71 -27.51
CA GLU A 864 -30.00 -1.26 -27.26
C GLU A 864 -29.11 -0.90 -26.07
N ASN A 865 -28.22 0.10 -26.24
CA ASN A 865 -27.37 0.57 -25.15
C ASN A 865 -28.19 1.41 -24.16
N MET A 866 -28.36 0.89 -22.95
CA MET A 866 -29.16 1.49 -21.88
C MET A 866 -28.32 2.25 -20.84
N THR A 867 -27.00 2.31 -21.02
CA THR A 867 -26.05 2.83 -20.02
C THR A 867 -26.38 4.25 -19.55
N GLU A 868 -26.63 5.18 -20.48
CA GLU A 868 -27.02 6.55 -20.14
C GLU A 868 -28.42 6.61 -19.51
N ALA A 869 -29.34 5.77 -19.98
CA ALA A 869 -30.69 5.71 -19.43
C ALA A 869 -30.71 5.23 -17.97
N TYR A 870 -29.74 4.40 -17.58
CA TYR A 870 -29.55 3.92 -16.21
C TYR A 870 -28.62 4.80 -15.36
N GLY A 871 -28.01 5.85 -15.93
CA GLY A 871 -27.16 6.80 -15.21
C GLY A 871 -25.74 6.30 -14.94
N PHE A 872 -25.21 5.41 -15.78
CA PHE A 872 -23.89 4.79 -15.61
C PHE A 872 -22.79 5.43 -16.48
N GLU A 873 -23.06 6.53 -17.17
CA GLU A 873 -22.07 7.20 -18.02
C GLU A 873 -20.82 7.67 -17.26
N LYS A 874 -20.94 7.93 -15.95
CA LYS A 874 -19.84 8.30 -15.05
C LYS A 874 -19.27 7.13 -14.25
N SER A 875 -19.66 5.89 -14.55
CA SER A 875 -19.07 4.71 -13.91
C SER A 875 -17.76 4.28 -14.60
N THR A 876 -17.10 5.16 -15.35
CA THR A 876 -15.89 4.81 -16.11
C THR A 876 -14.76 4.43 -15.16
N GLY A 877 -14.10 3.33 -15.47
CA GLY A 877 -13.06 2.73 -14.63
C GLY A 877 -12.11 1.86 -15.42
N TRP A 878 -11.26 1.15 -14.68
CA TRP A 878 -10.42 0.06 -15.18
C TRP A 878 -10.96 -1.24 -14.63
N TRP A 879 -12.10 -1.64 -15.20
CA TRP A 879 -12.83 -2.83 -14.78
C TRP A 879 -12.17 -4.07 -15.36
N PHE A 880 -11.98 -5.11 -14.56
CA PHE A 880 -11.32 -6.35 -14.95
C PHE A 880 -12.22 -7.58 -14.80
N SER A 881 -13.22 -7.54 -13.91
CA SER A 881 -14.10 -8.67 -13.64
C SER A 881 -15.54 -8.24 -13.35
N LEU A 882 -16.49 -9.13 -13.63
CA LEU A 882 -17.92 -8.97 -13.40
C LEU A 882 -18.49 -10.28 -12.87
N ALA A 883 -19.39 -10.21 -11.91
CA ALA A 883 -20.17 -11.33 -11.41
C ALA A 883 -21.61 -10.88 -11.13
N ALA A 884 -22.56 -11.80 -11.21
CA ALA A 884 -23.97 -11.53 -10.93
C ALA A 884 -24.50 -12.48 -9.86
N GLY A 885 -25.44 -12.00 -9.04
CA GLY A 885 -26.10 -12.76 -7.99
C GLY A 885 -27.26 -11.98 -7.39
N ASP A 886 -28.24 -12.68 -6.82
CA ASP A 886 -29.29 -12.07 -6.00
C ASP A 886 -28.75 -11.90 -4.57
N PHE A 887 -27.96 -10.84 -4.33
CA PHE A 887 -27.20 -10.66 -3.08
C PHE A 887 -28.06 -10.09 -1.94
N ASP A 888 -29.22 -9.50 -2.25
CA ASP A 888 -30.16 -8.96 -1.28
C ASP A 888 -31.48 -9.76 -1.17
N LYS A 889 -31.64 -10.81 -1.98
CA LYS A 889 -32.75 -11.78 -1.97
C LYS A 889 -34.10 -11.16 -2.32
N ASP A 890 -34.11 -10.12 -3.14
CA ASP A 890 -35.33 -9.48 -3.61
C ASP A 890 -35.86 -10.08 -4.93
N GLY A 891 -35.02 -10.87 -5.61
CA GLY A 891 -35.35 -11.64 -6.80
C GLY A 891 -34.93 -11.00 -8.11
N ASP A 892 -34.29 -9.81 -8.10
CA ASP A 892 -33.53 -9.32 -9.22
C ASP A 892 -32.04 -9.67 -9.14
N MET A 893 -31.41 -9.76 -10.31
CA MET A 893 -29.98 -10.01 -10.40
C MET A 893 -29.23 -8.70 -10.21
N ASP A 894 -28.41 -8.65 -9.16
CA ASP A 894 -27.43 -7.60 -8.93
C ASP A 894 -26.10 -7.93 -9.62
N LEU A 895 -25.18 -6.96 -9.60
CA LEU A 895 -23.82 -7.12 -10.10
C LEU A 895 -22.76 -6.77 -9.07
N ILE A 896 -21.61 -7.41 -9.20
CA ILE A 896 -20.35 -6.96 -8.60
C ILE A 896 -19.35 -6.75 -9.73
N ALA A 897 -18.63 -5.63 -9.67
CA ALA A 897 -17.61 -5.26 -10.64
C ALA A 897 -16.26 -5.06 -9.95
N GLY A 898 -15.27 -5.85 -10.36
CA GLY A 898 -13.87 -5.70 -9.94
C GLY A 898 -13.15 -4.66 -10.77
N ASN A 899 -12.58 -3.65 -10.11
CA ASN A 899 -11.86 -2.52 -10.73
C ASN A 899 -10.37 -2.61 -10.38
N ASN A 900 -9.59 -1.59 -10.74
CA ASN A 900 -8.16 -1.47 -10.40
C ASN A 900 -7.89 -1.34 -8.88
N GLY A 901 -8.88 -0.95 -8.10
CA GLY A 901 -8.75 -0.67 -6.67
C GLY A 901 -8.23 0.74 -6.40
N LEU A 902 -8.35 1.17 -5.14
CA LEU A 902 -7.98 2.52 -4.68
C LEU A 902 -6.53 2.61 -4.20
N ASN A 903 -5.84 1.47 -4.02
CA ASN A 903 -4.44 1.43 -3.59
C ASN A 903 -3.45 1.53 -4.76
N TYR A 904 -3.61 2.53 -5.62
CA TYR A 904 -2.77 2.66 -6.81
C TYR A 904 -2.39 4.12 -7.08
N LYS A 905 -1.35 4.35 -7.90
CA LYS A 905 -0.87 5.71 -8.18
C LYS A 905 -1.92 6.58 -8.87
N TYR A 906 -2.77 5.95 -9.68
CA TYR A 906 -3.85 6.63 -10.38
C TYR A 906 -5.06 6.74 -9.45
N GLN A 907 -5.56 7.96 -9.30
CA GLN A 907 -6.64 8.32 -8.40
C GLN A 907 -7.69 9.09 -9.18
N ALA A 908 -8.95 8.90 -8.83
CA ALA A 908 -10.09 9.62 -9.40
C ALA A 908 -11.18 9.76 -8.32
N ASN A 909 -11.97 10.83 -8.42
CA ASN A 909 -13.11 11.08 -7.54
C ASN A 909 -14.25 11.74 -8.33
N GLU A 910 -15.36 12.05 -7.65
CA GLU A 910 -16.56 12.61 -8.28
C GLU A 910 -16.33 13.94 -9.04
N ASN A 911 -15.27 14.67 -8.72
CA ASN A 911 -14.95 15.99 -9.27
C ASN A 911 -13.71 15.99 -10.17
N GLU A 912 -12.78 15.06 -9.95
CA GLU A 912 -11.49 14.99 -10.63
C GLU A 912 -11.28 13.61 -11.24
N SER A 913 -11.24 13.56 -12.56
CA SER A 913 -11.02 12.34 -13.32
C SER A 913 -9.53 11.99 -13.45
N PHE A 914 -9.25 10.74 -13.76
CA PHE A 914 -7.98 10.34 -14.35
C PHE A 914 -8.12 10.27 -15.86
N ASP A 915 -7.19 10.85 -16.62
CA ASP A 915 -7.40 11.11 -18.04
C ASP A 915 -6.30 10.48 -18.89
N VAL A 916 -6.68 9.99 -20.07
CA VAL A 916 -5.74 9.66 -21.15
C VAL A 916 -6.07 10.45 -22.41
N TYR A 917 -5.05 11.06 -22.99
CA TYR A 917 -5.10 11.74 -24.27
C TYR A 917 -4.19 11.02 -25.26
N ALA A 918 -4.64 10.86 -26.50
CA ALA A 918 -3.84 10.25 -27.55
C ALA A 918 -3.93 11.03 -28.87
N TYR A 919 -2.80 11.57 -29.32
CA TYR A 919 -2.70 12.38 -30.54
C TYR A 919 -1.27 12.38 -31.11
N ASP A 920 -1.09 12.86 -32.34
CA ASP A 920 0.24 13.02 -32.97
C ASP A 920 0.81 14.42 -32.63
N TYR A 921 1.27 14.61 -31.38
CA TYR A 921 1.66 15.93 -30.87
C TYR A 921 2.93 16.47 -31.55
N ASP A 922 3.83 15.60 -31.97
CA ASP A 922 5.08 15.98 -32.64
C ASP A 922 4.99 15.93 -34.18
N LYS A 923 3.86 15.50 -34.74
CA LYS A 923 3.55 15.44 -36.18
C LYS A 923 4.42 14.42 -36.93
N ASN A 924 4.80 13.34 -36.25
CA ASN A 924 5.58 12.23 -36.81
C ASN A 924 4.71 11.10 -37.38
N LYS A 925 3.38 11.20 -37.29
CA LYS A 925 2.35 10.20 -37.68
C LYS A 925 2.27 8.96 -36.80
N LYS A 926 2.74 9.05 -35.56
CA LYS A 926 2.52 8.05 -34.52
C LYS A 926 1.60 8.66 -33.47
N LEU A 927 0.98 7.79 -32.69
CA LEU A 927 0.14 8.18 -31.58
C LEU A 927 1.02 8.38 -30.35
N ASP A 928 0.91 9.53 -29.71
CA ASP A 928 1.57 9.86 -28.46
C ASP A 928 0.54 9.87 -27.33
N ILE A 929 0.81 9.13 -26.26
CA ILE A 929 -0.05 9.00 -25.09
C ILE A 929 0.33 10.05 -24.06
N VAL A 930 -0.66 10.67 -23.42
CA VAL A 930 -0.47 11.59 -22.30
C VAL A 930 -1.48 11.25 -21.22
N LEU A 931 -0.98 10.88 -20.03
CA LEU A 931 -1.80 10.66 -18.85
C LEU A 931 -1.91 11.94 -18.03
N GLY A 932 -3.13 12.31 -17.65
CA GLY A 932 -3.46 13.48 -16.85
C GLY A 932 -4.03 13.11 -15.48
N TYR A 933 -3.63 13.84 -14.44
CA TYR A 933 -4.20 13.75 -13.10
C TYR A 933 -4.45 15.16 -12.55
N TYR A 934 -5.26 15.27 -11.51
CA TYR A 934 -5.53 16.56 -10.85
C TYR A 934 -4.77 16.68 -9.53
N ASN A 935 -4.33 17.89 -9.24
CA ASN A 935 -3.83 18.32 -7.93
C ASN A 935 -4.42 19.71 -7.65
N ASP A 936 -5.21 19.83 -6.58
CA ASP A 936 -5.97 21.03 -6.22
C ASP A 936 -6.82 21.62 -7.37
N GLY A 937 -7.53 20.76 -8.11
CA GLY A 937 -8.40 21.17 -9.22
C GLY A 937 -7.66 21.59 -10.50
N VAL A 938 -6.34 21.44 -10.57
CA VAL A 938 -5.54 21.73 -11.77
C VAL A 938 -5.00 20.43 -12.36
N GLN A 939 -5.16 20.27 -13.67
CA GLN A 939 -4.73 19.06 -14.38
C GLN A 939 -3.25 19.16 -14.81
N TYR A 940 -2.46 18.15 -14.45
CA TYR A 940 -1.02 18.03 -14.73
C TYR A 940 -0.70 16.69 -15.40
N PRO A 941 0.44 16.58 -16.13
CA PRO A 941 0.88 15.30 -16.65
C PRO A 941 1.38 14.39 -15.53
N VAL A 942 0.97 13.12 -15.56
CA VAL A 942 1.45 12.11 -14.60
C VAL A 942 2.96 11.96 -14.66
N ARG A 943 3.54 11.97 -15.87
CA ARG A 943 4.97 11.76 -16.08
C ARG A 943 5.75 13.07 -16.08
N GLY A 944 6.98 13.00 -15.58
CA GLY A 944 7.86 14.16 -15.46
C GLY A 944 8.45 14.62 -16.80
N ARG A 945 9.11 15.78 -16.77
CA ARG A 945 9.68 16.47 -17.95
C ARG A 945 10.49 15.54 -18.87
N GLN A 946 11.28 14.63 -18.30
CA GLN A 946 12.16 13.76 -19.08
C GLN A 946 11.36 12.80 -19.96
N CYS A 947 10.52 11.93 -19.38
CA CYS A 947 9.72 10.97 -20.14
C CYS A 947 8.76 11.68 -21.11
N SER A 948 8.15 12.81 -20.69
CA SER A 948 7.34 13.64 -21.59
C SER A 948 8.13 14.11 -22.81
N SER A 949 9.40 14.50 -22.64
CA SER A 949 10.27 14.91 -23.75
C SER A 949 10.83 13.76 -24.59
N GLU A 950 10.93 12.55 -24.03
CA GLU A 950 11.31 11.34 -24.79
C GLU A 950 10.19 10.94 -25.75
N GLN A 951 8.93 11.08 -25.34
CA GLN A 951 7.76 10.91 -26.22
C GLN A 951 7.63 12.08 -27.20
N VAL A 952 7.64 13.32 -26.70
CA VAL A 952 7.42 14.54 -27.51
C VAL A 952 8.64 15.48 -27.39
N PRO A 953 9.65 15.37 -28.30
CA PRO A 953 10.92 16.09 -28.19
C PRO A 953 10.80 17.62 -28.11
N ALA A 954 9.73 18.21 -28.64
CA ALA A 954 9.49 19.66 -28.59
C ALA A 954 9.37 20.20 -27.15
N ILE A 955 8.93 19.38 -26.19
CA ILE A 955 8.80 19.75 -24.77
C ILE A 955 10.15 20.18 -24.19
N GLU A 956 11.24 19.50 -24.56
CA GLU A 956 12.58 19.84 -24.07
C GLU A 956 13.01 21.27 -24.44
N TYR A 957 12.58 21.75 -25.60
CA TYR A 957 12.89 23.09 -26.11
C TYR A 957 11.95 24.17 -25.57
N LYS A 958 10.69 23.80 -25.31
CA LYS A 958 9.66 24.68 -24.76
C LYS A 958 9.91 24.96 -23.28
N PHE A 959 10.23 23.93 -22.50
CA PHE A 959 10.55 24.01 -21.07
C PHE A 959 12.02 23.70 -20.84
N ARG A 960 12.84 24.74 -20.67
CA ARG A 960 14.30 24.63 -20.60
C ARG A 960 14.82 24.05 -19.30
N ASP A 961 14.00 24.12 -18.25
CA ASP A 961 14.29 23.72 -16.88
C ASP A 961 13.09 22.96 -16.29
N TYR A 962 13.31 22.27 -15.17
CA TYR A 962 12.30 21.44 -14.52
C TYR A 962 11.23 22.28 -13.83
N ASN A 963 11.60 23.41 -13.21
CA ASN A 963 10.63 24.31 -12.57
C ASN A 963 9.59 24.83 -13.57
N SER A 964 10.01 25.31 -14.75
CA SER A 964 9.06 25.81 -15.75
C SER A 964 8.12 24.73 -16.30
N PHE A 965 8.54 23.46 -16.30
CA PHE A 965 7.65 22.34 -16.63
C PHE A 965 6.71 22.01 -15.46
N ALA A 966 7.23 22.02 -14.23
CA ALA A 966 6.48 21.73 -13.01
C ALA A 966 5.34 22.72 -12.76
N ASP A 967 5.57 23.99 -13.06
CA ASP A 967 4.57 25.07 -12.90
C ASP A 967 3.49 25.05 -14.01
N ALA A 968 3.75 24.36 -15.13
CA ALA A 968 2.87 24.38 -16.29
C ALA A 968 1.77 23.32 -16.16
N ASN A 969 0.52 23.72 -16.38
CA ASN A 969 -0.58 22.76 -16.46
C ASN A 969 -0.55 21.96 -17.77
N LEU A 970 -1.36 20.91 -17.87
CA LEU A 970 -1.38 20.01 -19.02
C LEU A 970 -1.59 20.75 -20.35
N SER A 971 -2.51 21.71 -20.39
CA SER A 971 -2.83 22.50 -21.58
C SER A 971 -1.72 23.47 -21.98
N GLU A 972 -0.95 23.97 -21.02
CA GLU A 972 0.23 24.79 -21.29
C GLU A 972 1.37 23.95 -21.87
N ILE A 973 1.45 22.66 -21.54
CA ILE A 973 2.47 21.75 -22.06
C ILE A 973 2.12 21.29 -23.48
N TYR A 974 0.92 20.76 -23.69
CA TYR A 974 0.49 20.12 -24.94
C TYR A 974 -0.37 20.99 -25.87
N SER A 975 -0.77 22.17 -25.43
CA SER A 975 -1.73 23.08 -26.07
C SER A 975 -3.19 22.61 -26.00
N THR A 976 -4.10 23.55 -25.70
CA THR A 976 -5.54 23.29 -25.67
C THR A 976 -6.05 22.75 -27.00
N GLN A 977 -5.57 23.28 -28.13
CA GLN A 977 -6.01 22.86 -29.45
C GLN A 977 -5.70 21.39 -29.75
N ASP A 978 -4.50 20.91 -29.40
CA ASP A 978 -4.12 19.53 -29.66
C ASP A 978 -4.81 18.57 -28.67
N LEU A 979 -5.01 18.98 -27.41
CA LEU A 979 -5.79 18.20 -26.43
C LEU A 979 -7.26 18.05 -26.87
N GLU A 980 -7.91 19.14 -27.32
CA GLU A 980 -9.29 19.09 -27.85
C GLU A 980 -9.42 18.23 -29.12
N ALA A 981 -8.33 18.06 -29.88
CA ALA A 981 -8.30 17.24 -31.09
C ALA A 981 -7.92 15.77 -30.83
N SER A 982 -7.46 15.46 -29.61
CA SER A 982 -7.01 14.12 -29.23
C SER A 982 -8.17 13.16 -28.99
N LEU A 983 -7.88 11.86 -29.09
CA LEU A 983 -8.73 10.90 -28.43
C LEU A 983 -8.59 11.10 -26.93
N HIS A 984 -9.71 11.25 -26.22
CA HIS A 984 -9.74 11.55 -24.79
C HIS A 984 -10.68 10.60 -24.08
N TYR A 985 -10.14 9.87 -23.10
CA TYR A 985 -10.95 9.09 -22.16
C TYR A 985 -10.70 9.53 -20.73
N GLN A 986 -11.72 9.33 -19.89
CA GLN A 986 -11.75 9.75 -18.50
C GLN A 986 -12.24 8.61 -17.62
N VAL A 987 -11.52 8.35 -16.53
CA VAL A 987 -11.94 7.48 -15.43
C VAL A 987 -12.43 8.34 -14.29
N TRP A 988 -13.62 8.04 -13.79
CA TRP A 988 -14.24 8.71 -12.66
C TRP A 988 -14.24 7.86 -11.39
N ASN A 989 -14.03 6.54 -11.53
CA ASN A 989 -14.05 5.61 -10.40
C ASN A 989 -13.07 4.46 -10.59
N PHE A 990 -12.18 4.25 -9.61
CA PHE A 990 -11.30 3.07 -9.53
C PHE A 990 -11.75 2.05 -8.47
N ALA A 991 -12.82 2.32 -7.73
CA ALA A 991 -13.31 1.43 -6.70
C ALA A 991 -14.02 0.20 -7.29
N SER A 992 -13.67 -0.98 -6.79
CA SER A 992 -14.48 -2.20 -6.97
C SER A 992 -15.83 -2.00 -6.26
N SER A 993 -16.92 -2.36 -6.93
CA SER A 993 -18.26 -1.89 -6.57
C SER A 993 -19.31 -2.99 -6.63
N TYR A 994 -20.30 -2.90 -5.74
CA TYR A 994 -21.57 -3.61 -5.80
C TYR A 994 -22.60 -2.71 -6.50
N ILE A 995 -23.39 -3.29 -7.38
CA ILE A 995 -24.42 -2.62 -8.16
C ILE A 995 -25.74 -3.33 -7.84
N GLU A 996 -26.50 -2.72 -6.94
CA GLU A 996 -27.83 -3.17 -6.56
C GLU A 996 -28.81 -2.86 -7.69
N ASN A 997 -29.48 -3.89 -8.19
CA ASN A 997 -30.66 -3.73 -9.02
C ASN A 997 -31.84 -3.42 -8.10
N ARG A 998 -32.66 -2.43 -8.45
CA ARG A 998 -33.85 -2.04 -7.68
C ARG A 998 -35.12 -2.28 -8.48
N GLY A 999 -35.02 -3.11 -9.50
CA GLY A 999 -35.98 -3.32 -10.56
C GLY A 999 -36.29 -2.10 -11.42
N ASN A 1000 -37.04 -2.35 -12.50
CA ASN A 1000 -37.55 -1.33 -13.43
C ASN A 1000 -36.47 -0.42 -14.05
N GLY A 1001 -35.26 -0.94 -14.27
CA GLY A 1001 -34.15 -0.19 -14.85
C GLY A 1001 -33.54 0.86 -13.92
N ASN A 1002 -33.66 0.67 -12.61
CA ASN A 1002 -33.03 1.52 -11.60
C ASN A 1002 -31.93 0.73 -10.90
N PHE A 1003 -30.69 1.22 -10.97
CA PHE A 1003 -29.52 0.59 -10.35
C PHE A 1003 -28.84 1.56 -9.40
N GLU A 1004 -28.27 1.05 -8.30
CA GLU A 1004 -27.43 1.84 -7.39
C GLU A 1004 -26.04 1.22 -7.26
N MET A 1005 -25.01 1.98 -7.62
CA MET A 1005 -23.61 1.60 -7.43
C MET A 1005 -23.10 2.05 -6.06
N ARG A 1006 -22.48 1.13 -5.32
CA ARG A 1006 -21.83 1.38 -4.02
C ARG A 1006 -20.45 0.73 -3.98
N LYS A 1007 -19.48 1.45 -3.41
CA LYS A 1007 -18.12 0.94 -3.17
C LYS A 1007 -18.16 -0.28 -2.24
N LEU A 1008 -17.43 -1.35 -2.59
CA LEU A 1008 -17.17 -2.49 -1.69
C LEU A 1008 -16.19 -2.11 -0.56
N PRO A 1009 -16.15 -2.83 0.58
CA PRO A 1009 -15.25 -2.52 1.70
C PRO A 1009 -13.79 -2.29 1.29
N ASN A 1010 -13.07 -1.42 2.01
CA ASN A 1010 -11.68 -1.06 1.69
C ASN A 1010 -10.73 -2.29 1.65
N ASP A 1011 -11.07 -3.38 2.34
CA ASP A 1011 -10.41 -4.69 2.27
C ASP A 1011 -10.19 -5.26 0.86
N VAL A 1012 -11.04 -4.91 -0.10
CA VAL A 1012 -10.95 -5.39 -1.50
C VAL A 1012 -10.57 -4.28 -2.48
N GLN A 1013 -10.19 -3.12 -1.96
CA GLN A 1013 -9.67 -1.99 -2.75
C GLN A 1013 -8.15 -1.95 -2.80
N MET A 1014 -7.49 -2.93 -2.16
CA MET A 1014 -6.02 -3.04 -2.04
C MET A 1014 -5.33 -3.32 -3.37
N SER A 1015 -6.04 -3.86 -4.36
CA SER A 1015 -5.49 -4.12 -5.69
C SER A 1015 -6.59 -4.33 -6.74
N ALA A 1016 -6.17 -4.59 -7.97
CA ALA A 1016 -7.07 -4.97 -9.05
C ALA A 1016 -7.74 -6.32 -8.76
N ILE A 1017 -9.03 -6.47 -9.07
CA ILE A 1017 -9.76 -7.74 -8.98
C ILE A 1017 -9.98 -8.32 -10.37
N ASN A 1018 -9.25 -9.37 -10.72
CA ASN A 1018 -9.29 -9.99 -12.04
C ASN A 1018 -10.21 -11.22 -12.11
N GLY A 1019 -10.48 -11.88 -10.98
CA GLY A 1019 -11.34 -13.05 -10.91
C GLY A 1019 -12.24 -13.06 -9.68
N MET A 1020 -13.46 -13.60 -9.84
CA MET A 1020 -14.45 -13.73 -8.77
C MET A 1020 -15.19 -15.07 -8.83
N ILE A 1021 -15.53 -15.63 -7.67
CA ILE A 1021 -16.42 -16.79 -7.54
C ILE A 1021 -17.53 -16.43 -6.56
N ILE A 1022 -18.78 -16.69 -6.96
CA ILE A 1022 -19.99 -16.46 -6.15
C ILE A 1022 -20.54 -17.80 -5.67
N GLU A 1023 -20.65 -17.97 -4.36
CA GLU A 1023 -21.15 -19.20 -3.73
C GLU A 1023 -21.52 -18.89 -2.27
N ASP A 1024 -22.36 -19.72 -1.66
CA ASP A 1024 -22.58 -19.68 -0.20
C ASP A 1024 -21.45 -20.47 0.50
N PHE A 1025 -20.31 -19.82 0.77
CA PHE A 1025 -19.11 -20.49 1.29
C PHE A 1025 -19.26 -20.88 2.76
N ASN A 1026 -20.03 -20.11 3.53
CA ASN A 1026 -20.25 -20.34 4.96
C ASN A 1026 -21.53 -21.17 5.26
N LEU A 1027 -22.34 -21.48 4.25
CA LEU A 1027 -23.59 -22.24 4.31
C LEU A 1027 -24.69 -21.56 5.15
N ASP A 1028 -24.72 -20.23 5.19
CA ASP A 1028 -25.74 -19.43 5.89
C ASP A 1028 -26.97 -19.11 5.01
N GLY A 1029 -26.90 -19.49 3.73
CA GLY A 1029 -27.92 -19.29 2.72
C GLY A 1029 -27.77 -17.98 1.94
N ASN A 1030 -26.79 -17.13 2.23
CA ASN A 1030 -26.50 -15.90 1.50
C ASN A 1030 -25.35 -16.12 0.50
N LEU A 1031 -25.33 -15.34 -0.58
CA LEU A 1031 -24.23 -15.40 -1.54
C LEU A 1031 -23.02 -14.63 -1.00
N ASP A 1032 -21.88 -15.29 -1.01
CA ASP A 1032 -20.57 -14.73 -0.68
C ASP A 1032 -19.75 -14.51 -1.95
N VAL A 1033 -18.68 -13.73 -1.85
CA VAL A 1033 -17.83 -13.34 -2.98
C VAL A 1033 -16.37 -13.66 -2.65
N LEU A 1034 -15.77 -14.57 -3.39
CA LEU A 1034 -14.34 -14.84 -3.33
C LEU A 1034 -13.63 -14.09 -4.45
N THR A 1035 -12.60 -13.33 -4.13
CA THR A 1035 -11.88 -12.44 -5.07
C THR A 1035 -10.40 -12.76 -5.12
N ALA A 1036 -9.79 -12.64 -6.31
CA ALA A 1036 -8.34 -12.64 -6.51
C ALA A 1036 -7.96 -11.69 -7.65
N GLY A 1037 -6.71 -11.24 -7.67
CA GLY A 1037 -6.24 -10.34 -8.73
C GLY A 1037 -4.79 -9.93 -8.58
N ASN A 1038 -4.53 -8.61 -8.67
CA ASN A 1038 -3.24 -7.93 -8.86
C ASN A 1038 -2.90 -7.51 -10.30
N LEU A 1039 -1.99 -6.53 -10.41
CA LEU A 1039 -1.42 -6.05 -11.67
C LEU A 1039 0.07 -5.72 -11.45
N PHE A 1040 0.94 -6.69 -11.70
CA PHE A 1040 2.38 -6.54 -11.43
C PHE A 1040 3.14 -5.78 -12.53
N VAL A 1041 2.51 -5.54 -13.68
CA VAL A 1041 3.16 -5.13 -14.93
C VAL A 1041 3.12 -3.62 -15.18
N SER A 1042 3.23 -2.84 -14.10
CA SER A 1042 3.35 -1.39 -14.17
C SER A 1042 4.74 -0.95 -14.64
N GLU A 1043 4.82 0.30 -15.12
CA GLU A 1043 6.08 0.98 -15.34
C GLU A 1043 6.77 1.31 -13.99
N VAL A 1044 8.11 1.37 -13.94
CA VAL A 1044 8.84 1.31 -12.64
C VAL A 1044 8.76 2.58 -11.76
N GLU A 1045 8.19 3.69 -12.26
CA GLU A 1045 7.88 4.91 -11.48
C GLU A 1045 6.53 4.76 -10.76
N THR A 1046 5.79 3.70 -11.08
CA THR A 1046 4.49 3.38 -10.52
C THR A 1046 4.63 2.08 -9.74
N THR A 1047 4.46 2.17 -8.42
CA THR A 1047 4.36 1.02 -7.53
C THR A 1047 3.46 -0.04 -8.14
N ARG A 1048 3.96 -1.27 -8.23
CA ARG A 1048 3.18 -2.41 -8.72
C ARG A 1048 1.92 -2.59 -7.87
N ASN A 1049 0.81 -2.99 -8.50
CA ASN A 1049 -0.45 -3.21 -7.79
C ASN A 1049 -0.45 -4.62 -7.22
N ASP A 1050 0.20 -4.81 -6.06
CA ASP A 1050 0.57 -6.14 -5.53
C ASP A 1050 0.14 -6.40 -4.07
N ALA A 1051 -0.67 -5.51 -3.50
CA ALA A 1051 -1.03 -5.59 -2.08
C ALA A 1051 -2.15 -6.59 -1.76
N SER A 1052 -2.76 -7.26 -2.75
CA SER A 1052 -3.84 -8.23 -2.50
C SER A 1052 -3.32 -9.66 -2.35
N TYR A 1053 -3.82 -10.33 -1.32
CA TYR A 1053 -3.69 -11.77 -1.09
C TYR A 1053 -4.96 -12.56 -1.48
N GLY A 1054 -5.92 -11.89 -2.12
CA GLY A 1054 -7.28 -12.38 -2.27
C GLY A 1054 -8.13 -12.20 -1.02
N LYS A 1055 -9.45 -12.21 -1.16
CA LYS A 1055 -10.38 -11.98 -0.03
C LYS A 1055 -11.69 -12.71 -0.23
N LEU A 1056 -12.23 -13.26 0.87
CA LEU A 1056 -13.62 -13.71 0.96
C LEU A 1056 -14.46 -12.60 1.59
N LEU A 1057 -15.51 -12.16 0.90
CA LEU A 1057 -16.54 -11.27 1.41
C LEU A 1057 -17.79 -12.09 1.74
N LEU A 1058 -18.20 -12.06 3.01
CA LEU A 1058 -19.45 -12.68 3.44
C LEU A 1058 -20.64 -11.75 3.16
N GLY A 1059 -21.65 -12.26 2.46
CA GLY A 1059 -22.90 -11.53 2.22
C GLY A 1059 -23.88 -11.66 3.38
N ASP A 1060 -24.67 -10.62 3.65
CA ASP A 1060 -25.70 -10.67 4.70
C ASP A 1060 -27.13 -10.95 4.17
N GLY A 1061 -27.25 -11.15 2.85
CA GLY A 1061 -28.53 -11.32 2.16
C GLY A 1061 -29.35 -10.02 2.09
N LYS A 1062 -28.70 -8.85 2.20
CA LYS A 1062 -29.30 -7.50 2.07
C LYS A 1062 -28.39 -6.57 1.27
N GLY A 1063 -27.49 -7.12 0.46
CA GLY A 1063 -26.51 -6.35 -0.31
C GLY A 1063 -25.36 -5.75 0.51
N ASN A 1064 -25.14 -6.17 1.77
CA ASN A 1064 -23.94 -5.77 2.53
C ASN A 1064 -22.91 -6.90 2.60
N PHE A 1065 -21.64 -6.52 2.57
CA PHE A 1065 -20.52 -7.44 2.55
C PHE A 1065 -19.55 -7.17 3.71
N LYS A 1066 -19.09 -8.26 4.35
CA LYS A 1066 -18.04 -8.19 5.38
C LYS A 1066 -16.84 -9.04 4.97
N ALA A 1067 -15.66 -8.43 4.90
CA ALA A 1067 -14.43 -9.15 4.64
C ALA A 1067 -14.09 -10.14 5.77
N MET A 1068 -13.71 -11.36 5.38
CA MET A 1068 -13.16 -12.35 6.30
C MET A 1068 -11.62 -12.32 6.22
N PRO A 1069 -10.92 -12.15 7.37
CA PRO A 1069 -9.47 -12.24 7.41
C PRO A 1069 -8.97 -13.59 6.91
N TYR A 1070 -7.83 -13.61 6.23
CA TYR A 1070 -7.30 -14.86 5.67
C TYR A 1070 -6.96 -15.88 6.76
N THR A 1071 -6.57 -15.43 7.96
CA THR A 1071 -6.28 -16.31 9.10
C THR A 1071 -7.50 -17.18 9.46
N LYS A 1072 -8.71 -16.71 9.17
CA LYS A 1072 -9.97 -17.44 9.34
C LYS A 1072 -10.43 -18.15 8.07
N SER A 1073 -10.34 -17.47 6.91
CA SER A 1073 -10.81 -18.06 5.65
C SER A 1073 -9.88 -19.17 5.15
N GLY A 1074 -8.57 -18.99 5.25
CA GLY A 1074 -7.53 -19.85 4.66
C GLY A 1074 -7.28 -19.61 3.17
N PHE A 1075 -7.93 -18.62 2.55
CA PHE A 1075 -7.71 -18.30 1.13
C PHE A 1075 -6.48 -17.40 0.97
N PHE A 1076 -5.56 -17.77 0.08
CA PHE A 1076 -4.30 -17.07 -0.11
C PHE A 1076 -3.82 -17.14 -1.57
N ALA A 1077 -3.88 -16.00 -2.26
CA ALA A 1077 -3.51 -15.80 -3.66
C ALA A 1077 -2.61 -14.54 -3.80
N PRO A 1078 -1.33 -14.61 -3.40
CA PRO A 1078 -0.40 -13.46 -3.31
C PRO A 1078 0.20 -13.02 -4.65
N TYR A 1079 -0.10 -13.71 -5.74
CA TYR A 1079 0.58 -13.57 -7.03
C TYR A 1079 -0.24 -12.73 -8.01
N ASP A 1080 0.21 -12.63 -9.26
CA ASP A 1080 -0.50 -11.92 -10.33
C ASP A 1080 -1.64 -12.78 -10.87
N ALA A 1081 -2.69 -12.99 -10.05
CA ALA A 1081 -3.83 -13.82 -10.41
C ALA A 1081 -4.66 -13.16 -11.51
N LYS A 1082 -4.86 -13.84 -12.62
CA LYS A 1082 -5.58 -13.34 -13.80
C LYS A 1082 -6.97 -13.93 -13.96
N ASP A 1083 -7.21 -15.10 -13.38
CA ASP A 1083 -8.52 -15.76 -13.47
C ASP A 1083 -8.74 -16.73 -12.30
N LEU A 1084 -10.01 -17.00 -12.00
CA LEU A 1084 -10.47 -17.95 -10.99
C LEU A 1084 -11.50 -18.90 -11.60
N ALA A 1085 -11.40 -20.20 -11.29
CA ALA A 1085 -12.44 -21.16 -11.61
C ALA A 1085 -12.69 -22.12 -10.46
N MET A 1086 -13.92 -22.62 -10.36
CA MET A 1086 -14.29 -23.69 -9.45
C MET A 1086 -14.37 -25.01 -10.22
N ILE A 1087 -13.90 -26.10 -9.61
CA ILE A 1087 -13.90 -27.43 -10.21
C ILE A 1087 -14.39 -28.48 -9.21
N ASN A 1088 -15.28 -29.36 -9.66
CA ASN A 1088 -15.83 -30.45 -8.89
C ASN A 1088 -14.92 -31.69 -8.99
N THR A 1089 -14.62 -32.28 -7.84
CA THR A 1089 -13.84 -33.54 -7.76
C THR A 1089 -14.57 -34.59 -6.92
N PRO A 1090 -14.21 -35.88 -7.01
CA PRO A 1090 -14.68 -36.92 -6.10
C PRO A 1090 -14.44 -36.61 -4.62
N ASN A 1091 -13.50 -35.70 -4.32
CA ASN A 1091 -13.13 -35.29 -2.96
C ASN A 1091 -13.76 -33.95 -2.51
N GLY A 1092 -14.59 -33.33 -3.35
CA GLY A 1092 -15.24 -32.04 -3.10
C GLY A 1092 -14.88 -30.96 -4.12
N LYS A 1093 -15.34 -29.73 -3.87
CA LYS A 1093 -15.06 -28.55 -4.69
C LYS A 1093 -13.63 -28.03 -4.44
N LEU A 1094 -12.92 -27.69 -5.52
CA LEU A 1094 -11.65 -26.99 -5.50
C LEU A 1094 -11.78 -25.66 -6.24
N ILE A 1095 -10.91 -24.71 -5.91
CA ILE A 1095 -10.75 -23.43 -6.60
C ILE A 1095 -9.37 -23.44 -7.26
N LEU A 1096 -9.34 -23.13 -8.55
CA LEU A 1096 -8.14 -22.99 -9.36
C LEU A 1096 -7.81 -21.49 -9.48
N VAL A 1097 -6.57 -21.12 -9.19
CA VAL A 1097 -6.08 -19.74 -9.36
C VAL A 1097 -5.05 -19.72 -10.49
N ALA A 1098 -5.36 -19.01 -11.57
CA ALA A 1098 -4.50 -18.88 -12.73
C ALA A 1098 -3.57 -17.67 -12.54
N ASN A 1099 -2.28 -17.90 -12.30
CA ASN A 1099 -1.31 -16.84 -12.00
C ASN A 1099 -0.39 -16.56 -13.21
N ASN A 1100 -0.18 -15.29 -13.56
CA ASN A 1100 0.83 -14.90 -14.55
C ASN A 1100 2.25 -15.15 -14.00
N ASP A 1101 3.17 -15.55 -14.90
CA ASP A 1101 4.52 -16.03 -14.63
C ASP A 1101 4.71 -16.82 -13.30
N TRP A 1102 3.72 -17.63 -12.91
CA TRP A 1102 3.76 -18.38 -11.66
C TRP A 1102 3.00 -19.70 -11.73
N LYS A 1103 3.02 -20.47 -10.63
CA LYS A 1103 2.30 -21.73 -10.52
C LYS A 1103 0.79 -21.48 -10.49
N THR A 1104 0.03 -22.36 -11.13
CA THR A 1104 -1.41 -22.47 -10.88
C THR A 1104 -1.62 -23.00 -9.47
N GLN A 1105 -2.42 -22.31 -8.66
CA GLN A 1105 -2.75 -22.79 -7.31
C GLN A 1105 -4.05 -23.59 -7.33
N VAL A 1106 -4.15 -24.55 -6.42
CA VAL A 1106 -5.35 -25.34 -6.19
C VAL A 1106 -5.71 -25.29 -4.72
N ILE A 1107 -6.85 -24.66 -4.45
CA ILE A 1107 -7.34 -24.38 -3.11
C ILE A 1107 -8.56 -25.25 -2.83
N LYS A 1108 -8.52 -26.03 -1.76
CA LYS A 1108 -9.62 -26.90 -1.32
C LYS A 1108 -10.62 -26.15 -0.46
N LEU A 1109 -11.92 -26.40 -0.65
CA LEU A 1109 -12.99 -25.99 0.27
C LEU A 1109 -13.27 -27.10 1.30
N ASN A 1110 -13.02 -26.86 2.58
CA ASN A 1110 -12.98 -27.89 3.63
C ASN A 1110 -14.35 -28.34 4.18
N ASN A 1111 -15.32 -27.44 4.29
CA ASN A 1111 -16.59 -27.67 5.01
C ASN A 1111 -17.74 -28.07 4.09
N GLN A 1112 -17.54 -29.08 3.24
CA GLN A 1112 -18.62 -29.63 2.42
C GLN A 1112 -19.29 -30.82 3.11
N PRO A 1113 -20.64 -30.91 3.16
CA PRO A 1113 -21.29 -32.16 3.53
C PRO A 1113 -20.87 -33.22 2.51
N VAL A 1114 -20.16 -34.25 2.97
CA VAL A 1114 -19.79 -35.40 2.13
C VAL A 1114 -21.08 -35.93 1.51
N ALA A 1115 -21.20 -35.86 0.18
CA ALA A 1115 -22.33 -36.41 -0.54
C ALA A 1115 -22.45 -37.89 -0.15
N SER A 1116 -23.42 -38.20 0.70
CA SER A 1116 -23.75 -39.58 1.02
C SER A 1116 -24.17 -40.22 -0.29
N GLN A 1117 -23.43 -41.23 -0.75
CA GLN A 1117 -23.85 -42.10 -1.84
C GLN A 1117 -25.24 -42.65 -1.51
N VAL A 1118 -26.28 -41.98 -2.03
CA VAL A 1118 -27.62 -42.54 -2.09
C VAL A 1118 -27.54 -43.62 -3.14
N THR A 1119 -27.21 -44.83 -2.68
CA THR A 1119 -27.45 -46.05 -3.43
C THR A 1119 -28.95 -46.13 -3.65
N GLN A 1120 -29.42 -45.65 -4.80
CA GLN A 1120 -30.76 -45.94 -5.29
C GLN A 1120 -30.83 -47.42 -5.61
N ALA A 1121 -31.26 -48.20 -4.62
CA ALA A 1121 -31.96 -49.44 -4.90
C ALA A 1121 -33.40 -49.06 -5.28
N PHE A 1122 -33.69 -48.95 -6.58
CA PHE A 1122 -34.76 -49.66 -7.29
C PHE A 1122 -34.81 -49.30 -8.77
#